data_AF-A0A1L7XSB0-F1
#
_entry.id   AF-A0A1L7XSB0-F1
#
_cell.length_a   1.000
_cell.length_b   1.000
_cell.length_c   1.000
_cell.angle_alpha   90.00
_cell.angle_beta   90.00
_cell.angle_gamma   90.00
#
_symmetry.space_group_name_H-M   'P 1'
#
loop_
_entity.id
_entity.type
_entity.pdbx_description
1 polymer ?
#
loop_
_entity_poly.entity_id
_entity_poly.type
_entity_poly.pdbx_seq_one_letter_code
_entity_poly.pdbx_strand_id
1 'polypeptide(L)'
;MRAVSTLVAAIGVLAACTDAAAVRRTASHSPSSTASAKPTSTSTSKKTGCAAVSAALATQSTTSTVKVSDAMACLESVPLDAKRSSDFIDYIEPYIQFQSTHAYLKNPPLGWTLPGVDVLGGLSEIKDNINSGKYTSQYDFEVDLYMLVNVFPHDFHFNLPMPLLSVFSFLQRGGSLVSVSKDGLSLPQLYFKNDLDMEYLVGNLHWTPSPLVSVNDVDIVDYVNYIAQTTSPFQDPDAIFNQAMTSLAFSYIPQANGGNLFLLGGYNYGFEADSYNYTFANGTVREIGNVAVTQLDFTGIETGQDLFNLVDLPPSEGSTTTAAATSTTATPVSTEAATRTSSSAVTSLTGYPSPVAIHPDGYVSGYFLPNSTIAVLAMQGFADAAESDPNAEFLHQATVKTFLAECRKAGMTKLIIDVQANGGGYVFTGFDVFKQLFPTIEPFGANRVRATPEVNYLGALFSATGVYNESFSTVYQFQSSLNVNDQPFTSWNQEDPPQEIYGDYFTQELRYNFSDIVTDNGGGLNVTGYLSNANPPPQLFNSEDIVIIYDGSCGSTCAIFAELMKSQGGVRSVAVGGRPQYGPMQGVAGSKGAEVFTYATVAQQLAFVPSALEILKSEGVTPPALPASEFIPDTSDPPLGDPNTLGSGGRFNLRNNMHMGDNSFTPLQFIYEAANCKLFYTPTDLYDISGLWERVADVAWNKAKCVQGSSVASDDTFPPAAYDTVAFGPGAYSTVKQIAQPGLLEQRNETLSNAAVFFLGMNWAIAKE
;
A
#
# COMPACT_ATOMS: atom_id res chain seq x y z
N MET A 1 62.26 17.70 33.25
CA MET A 1 62.79 19.01 32.80
C MET A 1 61.68 19.67 32.00
N ARG A 2 60.95 20.66 32.58
CA ARG A 2 60.92 22.11 32.23
C ARG A 2 60.68 22.35 30.72
N ALA A 3 59.72 23.14 30.24
CA ALA A 3 58.87 24.24 30.76
C ALA A 3 57.61 24.35 29.84
N VAL A 4 56.37 24.57 30.31
CA VAL A 4 55.67 25.81 30.74
C VAL A 4 55.60 26.93 29.69
N SER A 5 54.37 27.24 29.24
CA SER A 5 53.76 28.61 29.16
C SER A 5 52.35 28.53 28.51
N THR A 6 51.27 28.58 29.31
CA THR A 6 50.29 29.71 29.53
C THR A 6 49.42 30.11 28.33
N LEU A 7 48.12 30.48 28.41
CA LEU A 7 46.95 30.36 29.31
C LEU A 7 45.92 31.38 28.79
N VAL A 8 44.70 30.98 28.39
CA VAL A 8 43.45 31.80 28.32
C VAL A 8 42.27 30.79 28.40
N ALA A 9 41.66 30.47 29.55
CA ALA A 9 40.52 31.13 30.25
C ALA A 9 39.35 31.50 29.29
N ALA A 10 38.15 30.93 29.33
CA ALA A 10 37.17 30.84 30.43
C ALA A 10 36.10 29.76 30.08
N ILE A 11 35.67 28.88 31.00
CA ILE A 11 34.47 28.97 31.87
C ILE A 11 33.18 29.31 31.06
N GLY A 12 32.12 28.49 31.02
CA GLY A 12 31.88 27.22 31.69
C GLY A 12 30.42 26.74 31.57
N VAL A 13 30.18 25.63 32.28
CA VAL A 13 28.93 25.14 32.88
C VAL A 13 27.94 24.41 31.96
N LEU A 14 27.98 23.09 32.10
CA LEU A 14 26.85 22.18 31.95
C LEU A 14 25.65 22.66 32.77
N ALA A 15 24.48 22.72 32.13
CA ALA A 15 23.23 22.29 32.73
C ALA A 15 22.35 21.74 31.62
N ALA A 16 22.17 20.43 31.63
CA ALA A 16 21.16 19.75 30.84
C ALA A 16 19.78 20.14 31.37
N CYS A 17 18.94 20.71 30.51
CA CYS A 17 17.50 20.70 30.67
C CYS A 17 16.92 19.97 29.47
N THR A 18 16.31 18.83 29.77
CA THR A 18 15.30 18.17 28.97
C THR A 18 14.15 19.14 28.72
N ASP A 19 13.81 19.39 27.46
CA ASP A 19 12.43 19.75 27.10
C ASP A 19 12.10 19.12 25.75
N ALA A 20 11.24 18.12 25.83
CA ALA A 20 10.55 17.52 24.72
C ALA A 20 9.60 18.56 24.13
N ALA A 21 9.67 18.78 22.82
CA ALA A 21 8.67 19.53 22.07
C ALA A 21 7.37 18.70 22.04
N ALA A 22 6.54 18.88 23.07
CA ALA A 22 5.14 18.54 23.02
C ALA A 22 4.42 19.59 22.15
N VAL A 23 3.73 19.14 21.11
CA VAL A 23 2.75 19.95 20.37
C VAL A 23 1.66 20.35 21.36
N ARG A 24 1.76 21.55 21.93
CA ARG A 24 0.76 22.14 22.83
C ARG A 24 -0.16 23.05 22.03
N ARG A 25 -1.43 22.66 21.94
CA ARG A 25 -2.56 23.57 21.66
C ARG A 25 -2.51 24.74 22.64
N THR A 26 -2.32 25.96 22.14
CA THR A 26 -2.38 27.18 22.97
C THR A 26 -3.83 27.59 23.22
N ALA A 27 -4.13 27.77 24.51
CA ALA A 27 -5.39 28.24 25.05
C ALA A 27 -5.68 29.73 24.76
N SER A 28 -6.97 30.03 24.85
CA SER A 28 -7.66 31.30 24.61
C SER A 28 -7.09 32.51 25.34
N HIS A 29 -7.13 33.67 24.67
CA HIS A 29 -6.99 34.99 25.29
C HIS A 29 -8.32 35.74 25.19
N SER A 30 -8.91 36.09 26.34
CA SER A 30 -10.01 37.04 26.47
C SER A 30 -9.53 38.48 26.25
N PRO A 31 -10.32 39.34 25.56
CA PRO A 31 -10.26 40.77 25.77
C PRO A 31 -11.42 41.25 26.65
N SER A 32 -11.07 42.20 27.52
CA SER A 32 -11.95 42.86 28.49
C SER A 32 -13.02 43.75 27.83
N SER A 33 -14.10 43.94 28.57
CA SER A 33 -15.37 44.59 28.22
C SER A 33 -15.28 46.10 27.93
N THR A 34 -15.97 46.56 26.88
CA THR A 34 -16.57 47.90 26.80
C THR A 34 -17.97 47.81 26.18
N ALA A 35 -18.94 48.47 26.82
CA ALA A 35 -20.37 48.29 26.58
C ALA A 35 -20.93 49.14 25.42
N SER A 36 -21.73 48.46 24.60
CA SER A 36 -23.01 48.85 23.98
C SER A 36 -23.11 50.05 23.03
N ALA A 37 -23.27 49.73 21.74
CA ALA A 37 -24.20 50.40 20.85
C ALA A 37 -25.00 49.31 20.09
N LYS A 38 -26.33 49.35 20.20
CA LYS A 38 -27.28 48.35 19.69
C LYS A 38 -27.45 48.48 18.17
N PRO A 39 -27.07 47.47 17.34
CA PRO A 39 -27.47 47.41 15.94
C PRO A 39 -28.75 46.57 15.79
N THR A 40 -29.63 47.06 14.94
CA THR A 40 -30.90 46.44 14.57
C THR A 40 -30.67 45.06 13.93
N SER A 41 -31.38 44.06 14.45
CA SER A 41 -31.27 42.65 14.08
C SER A 41 -31.78 42.35 12.67
N THR A 42 -30.90 41.86 11.82
CA THR A 42 -31.19 40.77 10.88
C THR A 42 -30.20 39.66 11.18
N SER A 43 -30.50 38.81 12.18
CA SER A 43 -29.72 37.60 12.42
C SER A 43 -30.07 36.57 11.36
N THR A 44 -29.40 36.62 10.22
CA THR A 44 -29.13 35.38 9.50
C THR A 44 -28.14 34.61 10.38
N SER A 45 -28.61 33.55 11.03
CA SER A 45 -27.73 32.60 11.70
C SER A 45 -26.66 32.15 10.69
N LYS A 46 -25.38 32.33 11.01
CA LYS A 46 -24.31 31.72 10.21
C LYS A 46 -24.54 30.21 10.28
N LYS A 47 -24.91 29.59 9.16
CA LYS A 47 -24.93 28.12 9.05
C LYS A 47 -23.50 27.60 9.25
N THR A 48 -23.35 26.48 9.95
CA THR A 48 -22.07 25.79 10.20
C THR A 48 -22.27 24.28 10.04
N GLY A 49 -21.20 23.52 9.78
CA GLY A 49 -21.27 22.06 9.62
C GLY A 49 -22.09 21.63 8.41
N CYS A 50 -22.89 20.57 8.54
CA CYS A 50 -23.60 19.98 7.39
C CYS A 50 -24.58 20.93 6.70
N ALA A 51 -25.25 21.81 7.46
CA ALA A 51 -26.09 22.89 6.91
C ALA A 51 -25.29 23.88 6.03
N ALA A 52 -24.03 24.16 6.37
CA ALA A 52 -23.15 25.02 5.58
C ALA A 52 -22.69 24.31 4.29
N VAL A 53 -22.35 23.03 4.38
CA VAL A 53 -22.02 22.17 3.23
C VAL A 53 -23.20 22.12 2.25
N SER A 54 -24.40 21.77 2.73
CA SER A 54 -25.63 21.72 1.92
C SER A 54 -25.94 23.06 1.26
N ALA A 55 -25.82 24.17 2.00
CA ALA A 55 -26.01 25.50 1.44
C ALA A 55 -24.95 25.87 0.37
N ALA A 56 -23.69 25.49 0.58
CA ALA A 56 -22.61 25.74 -0.38
C ALA A 56 -22.83 24.96 -1.68
N LEU A 57 -23.22 23.69 -1.59
CA LEU A 57 -23.47 22.82 -2.74
C LEU A 57 -24.74 23.21 -3.52
N ALA A 58 -25.80 23.65 -2.83
CA ALA A 58 -27.03 24.11 -3.47
C ALA A 58 -26.83 25.33 -4.41
N THR A 59 -25.74 26.07 -4.24
CA THR A 59 -25.40 27.23 -5.08
C THR A 59 -24.45 26.89 -6.24
N GLN A 60 -23.93 25.67 -6.29
CA GLN A 60 -22.97 25.25 -7.30
C GLN A 60 -23.66 24.46 -8.42
N SER A 61 -23.34 24.80 -9.67
CA SER A 61 -23.91 24.15 -10.85
C SER A 61 -22.96 23.16 -11.53
N THR A 62 -21.67 23.14 -11.15
CA THR A 62 -20.61 22.41 -11.88
C THR A 62 -19.48 21.85 -11.01
N THR A 63 -19.26 22.36 -9.80
CA THR A 63 -18.23 21.87 -8.87
C THR A 63 -18.88 21.46 -7.55
N SER A 64 -18.48 20.34 -6.95
CA SER A 64 -18.95 19.92 -5.63
C SER A 64 -17.92 20.26 -4.55
N THR A 65 -17.43 21.51 -4.55
CA THR A 65 -16.32 21.94 -3.69
C THR A 65 -16.82 22.73 -2.50
N VAL A 66 -16.36 22.41 -1.30
CA VAL A 66 -16.70 23.12 -0.05
C VAL A 66 -15.43 23.48 0.73
N LYS A 67 -15.58 24.42 1.67
CA LYS A 67 -14.49 24.77 2.59
C LYS A 67 -14.16 23.58 3.48
N VAL A 68 -12.88 23.40 3.79
CA VAL A 68 -12.46 22.31 4.66
C VAL A 68 -13.03 22.50 6.07
N SER A 69 -13.05 23.74 6.58
CA SER A 69 -13.65 24.02 7.89
C SER A 69 -15.12 23.60 8.00
N ASP A 70 -15.90 23.78 6.92
CA ASP A 70 -17.33 23.41 6.90
C ASP A 70 -17.51 21.89 6.78
N ALA A 71 -16.66 21.22 5.98
CA ALA A 71 -16.65 19.76 5.85
C ALA A 71 -16.25 19.08 7.17
N MET A 72 -15.15 19.51 7.80
CA MET A 72 -14.72 18.99 9.10
C MET A 72 -15.78 19.22 10.18
N ALA A 73 -16.35 20.43 10.25
CA ALA A 73 -17.44 20.70 11.17
C ALA A 73 -18.70 19.85 10.90
N CYS A 74 -18.92 19.36 9.67
CA CYS A 74 -20.00 18.42 9.37
C CYS A 74 -19.67 17.02 9.90
N LEU A 75 -18.50 16.48 9.57
CA LEU A 75 -18.03 15.16 10.02
C LEU A 75 -17.97 15.07 11.55
N GLU A 76 -17.37 16.05 12.21
CA GLU A 76 -17.25 16.11 13.67
C GLU A 76 -18.60 16.34 14.37
N SER A 77 -19.65 16.76 13.65
CA SER A 77 -20.99 16.92 14.20
C SER A 77 -21.82 15.64 14.22
N VAL A 78 -21.32 14.56 13.61
CA VAL A 78 -22.01 13.27 13.55
C VAL A 78 -21.98 12.60 14.93
N PRO A 79 -23.14 12.35 15.57
CA PRO A 79 -23.18 11.80 16.92
C PRO A 79 -22.75 10.33 16.92
N LEU A 80 -21.93 9.95 17.91
CA LEU A 80 -21.53 8.55 18.12
C LEU A 80 -22.73 7.69 18.51
N ASP A 81 -23.00 6.62 17.75
CA ASP A 81 -23.85 5.50 18.21
C ASP A 81 -22.96 4.46 18.90
N ALA A 82 -22.80 4.62 20.22
CA ALA A 82 -21.87 3.81 21.01
C ALA A 82 -22.19 2.31 20.97
N LYS A 83 -23.49 1.94 20.98
CA LYS A 83 -23.88 0.53 20.94
C LYS A 83 -23.52 -0.07 19.58
N ARG A 84 -23.94 0.60 18.50
CA ARG A 84 -23.72 0.12 17.14
C ARG A 84 -22.23 0.07 16.78
N SER A 85 -21.46 1.06 17.23
CA SER A 85 -20.01 1.07 17.06
C SER A 85 -19.34 -0.10 17.79
N SER A 86 -19.78 -0.42 19.02
CA SER A 86 -19.28 -1.60 19.73
C SER A 86 -19.70 -2.90 19.03
N ASP A 87 -20.96 -3.01 18.59
CA ASP A 87 -21.45 -4.19 17.84
C ASP A 87 -20.68 -4.37 16.52
N PHE A 88 -20.29 -3.27 15.86
CA PHE A 88 -19.50 -3.32 14.63
C PHE A 88 -18.10 -3.89 14.86
N ILE A 89 -17.44 -3.53 15.99
CA ILE A 89 -16.16 -4.16 16.35
C ILE A 89 -16.33 -5.68 16.52
N ASP A 90 -17.40 -6.10 17.22
CA ASP A 90 -17.71 -7.53 17.39
C ASP A 90 -18.00 -8.24 16.06
N TYR A 91 -18.62 -7.55 15.11
CA TYR A 91 -18.91 -8.06 13.76
C TYR A 91 -17.64 -8.27 12.92
N ILE A 92 -16.69 -7.31 12.94
CA ILE A 92 -15.49 -7.37 12.08
C ILE A 92 -14.35 -8.20 12.67
N GLU A 93 -14.29 -8.40 14.00
CA GLU A 93 -13.18 -9.10 14.66
C GLU A 93 -12.94 -10.51 14.07
N PRO A 94 -13.97 -11.37 13.87
CA PRO A 94 -13.78 -12.68 13.25
C PRO A 94 -13.21 -12.63 11.83
N TYR A 95 -13.52 -11.59 11.05
CA TYR A 95 -12.92 -11.39 9.73
C TYR A 95 -11.45 -10.96 9.84
N ILE A 96 -11.13 -10.06 10.78
CA ILE A 96 -9.75 -9.60 11.04
C ILE A 96 -8.85 -10.76 11.48
N GLN A 97 -9.40 -11.78 12.15
CA GLN A 97 -8.64 -12.99 12.50
C GLN A 97 -8.02 -13.69 11.27
N PHE A 98 -8.53 -13.50 10.05
CA PHE A 98 -7.93 -14.13 8.86
C PHE A 98 -6.65 -13.41 8.36
N GLN A 99 -6.34 -12.19 8.84
CA GLN A 99 -5.15 -11.45 8.41
C GLN A 99 -3.87 -12.19 8.82
N SER A 100 -3.16 -12.79 7.87
CA SER A 100 -2.04 -13.68 8.18
C SER A 100 -0.79 -13.01 8.78
N THR A 101 -0.75 -11.67 8.86
CA THR A 101 0.41 -10.92 9.37
C THR A 101 0.25 -10.36 10.78
N HIS A 102 -0.95 -10.41 11.41
CA HIS A 102 -1.19 -9.66 12.66
C HIS A 102 -0.28 -10.11 13.82
N ALA A 103 0.01 -11.40 13.95
CA ALA A 103 0.91 -11.93 15.00
C ALA A 103 2.35 -11.38 14.87
N TYR A 104 2.83 -11.24 13.63
CA TYR A 104 4.12 -10.66 13.34
C TYR A 104 4.10 -9.14 13.61
N LEU A 105 3.06 -8.42 13.19
CA LEU A 105 2.95 -6.97 13.38
C LEU A 105 3.00 -6.53 14.85
N LYS A 106 2.48 -7.35 15.76
CA LYS A 106 2.54 -7.10 17.22
C LYS A 106 3.98 -7.15 17.77
N ASN A 107 4.84 -7.94 17.16
CA ASN A 107 6.24 -8.09 17.54
C ASN A 107 7.10 -8.25 16.28
N PRO A 108 7.25 -7.18 15.48
CA PRO A 108 7.75 -7.28 14.11
C PRO A 108 9.20 -7.78 14.07
N PRO A 109 9.53 -8.75 13.19
CA PRO A 109 10.90 -9.25 13.01
C PRO A 109 11.91 -8.16 12.64
N LEU A 110 13.20 -8.50 12.74
CA LEU A 110 14.28 -7.64 12.24
C LEU A 110 14.09 -7.42 10.72
N GLY A 111 14.16 -6.16 10.29
CA GLY A 111 13.87 -5.76 8.90
C GLY A 111 12.60 -4.93 8.76
N TRP A 112 11.71 -4.95 9.74
CA TRP A 112 10.57 -4.02 9.76
C TRP A 112 11.03 -2.59 10.06
N THR A 113 10.71 -1.67 9.15
CA THR A 113 11.23 -0.28 9.15
C THR A 113 10.33 0.72 9.88
N LEU A 114 9.13 0.29 10.27
CA LEU A 114 8.03 1.11 10.78
C LEU A 114 7.65 0.68 12.21
N PRO A 115 6.76 1.41 12.90
CA PRO A 115 6.21 0.94 14.18
C PRO A 115 5.45 -0.39 14.04
N GLY A 116 5.37 -1.17 15.13
CA GLY A 116 4.51 -2.35 15.18
C GLY A 116 3.06 -1.97 15.52
N VAL A 117 2.14 -2.92 15.36
CA VAL A 117 0.73 -2.75 15.71
C VAL A 117 0.13 -4.03 16.30
N ASP A 118 -0.56 -3.90 17.43
CA ASP A 118 -1.41 -4.94 18.00
C ASP A 118 -2.84 -4.72 17.53
N VAL A 119 -3.22 -5.31 16.39
CA VAL A 119 -4.52 -5.07 15.76
C VAL A 119 -5.68 -5.48 16.68
N LEU A 120 -5.64 -6.69 17.22
CA LEU A 120 -6.69 -7.21 18.11
C LEU A 120 -6.72 -6.45 19.45
N GLY A 121 -5.54 -6.10 20.00
CA GLY A 121 -5.45 -5.23 21.18
C GLY A 121 -6.04 -3.84 20.92
N GLY A 122 -5.81 -3.29 19.72
CA GLY A 122 -6.38 -2.02 19.28
C GLY A 122 -7.90 -2.05 19.18
N LEU A 123 -8.49 -3.14 18.67
CA LEU A 123 -9.96 -3.32 18.66
C LEU A 123 -10.53 -3.28 20.08
N SER A 124 -9.88 -3.97 21.03
CA SER A 124 -10.26 -3.93 22.44
C SER A 124 -10.15 -2.52 23.03
N GLU A 125 -9.06 -1.81 22.74
CA GLU A 125 -8.88 -0.43 23.21
C GLU A 125 -9.93 0.53 22.63
N ILE A 126 -10.31 0.36 21.35
CA ILE A 126 -11.39 1.13 20.73
C ILE A 126 -12.71 0.88 21.45
N LYS A 127 -13.06 -0.38 21.79
CA LYS A 127 -14.26 -0.68 22.59
C LYS A 127 -14.21 -0.04 23.98
N ASP A 128 -13.07 -0.05 24.64
CA ASP A 128 -12.90 0.63 25.93
C ASP A 128 -13.04 2.16 25.81
N ASN A 129 -12.54 2.74 24.71
CA ASN A 129 -12.69 4.16 24.41
C ASN A 129 -14.15 4.55 24.15
N ILE A 130 -14.93 3.70 23.47
CA ILE A 130 -16.39 3.85 23.33
C ILE A 130 -17.05 3.84 24.71
N ASN A 131 -16.78 2.81 25.52
CA ASN A 131 -17.41 2.61 26.82
C ASN A 131 -17.07 3.70 27.84
N SER A 132 -15.87 4.28 27.76
CA SER A 132 -15.41 5.36 28.64
C SER A 132 -15.83 6.75 28.16
N GLY A 133 -16.48 6.87 26.98
CA GLY A 133 -16.90 8.15 26.40
C GLY A 133 -15.75 9.02 25.92
N LYS A 134 -14.64 8.41 25.46
CA LYS A 134 -13.47 9.13 24.94
C LYS A 134 -13.73 9.75 23.56
N TYR A 135 -14.52 9.08 22.73
CA TYR A 135 -14.90 9.58 21.41
C TYR A 135 -15.96 10.67 21.50
N THR A 136 -15.75 11.78 20.79
CA THR A 136 -16.67 12.93 20.81
C THR A 136 -17.65 12.94 19.64
N SER A 137 -17.32 12.23 18.58
CA SER A 137 -18.13 12.04 17.37
C SER A 137 -18.01 10.61 16.83
N GLN A 138 -18.93 10.23 15.95
CA GLN A 138 -18.80 8.99 15.16
C GLN A 138 -17.52 9.02 14.31
N TYR A 139 -17.20 10.19 13.73
CA TYR A 139 -15.99 10.38 12.92
C TYR A 139 -14.70 10.03 13.68
N ASP A 140 -14.56 10.43 14.95
CA ASP A 140 -13.37 10.12 15.75
C ASP A 140 -13.17 8.60 15.92
N PHE A 141 -14.26 7.86 16.13
CA PHE A 141 -14.25 6.39 16.23
C PHE A 141 -13.84 5.77 14.89
N GLU A 142 -14.41 6.23 13.79
CA GLU A 142 -14.13 5.68 12.46
C GLU A 142 -12.70 5.97 12.00
N VAL A 143 -12.14 7.13 12.34
CA VAL A 143 -10.74 7.45 12.05
C VAL A 143 -9.81 6.49 12.80
N ASP A 144 -10.00 6.29 14.11
CA ASP A 144 -9.17 5.37 14.89
C ASP A 144 -9.26 3.93 14.36
N LEU A 145 -10.47 3.45 14.04
CA LEU A 145 -10.67 2.12 13.47
C LEU A 145 -10.07 1.99 12.06
N TYR A 146 -10.23 3.02 11.22
CA TYR A 146 -9.64 3.05 9.89
C TYR A 146 -8.11 2.99 9.97
N MET A 147 -7.48 3.79 10.83
CA MET A 147 -6.03 3.83 10.98
C MET A 147 -5.47 2.49 11.49
N LEU A 148 -6.15 1.87 12.47
CA LEU A 148 -5.79 0.57 13.03
C LEU A 148 -5.71 -0.54 11.97
N VAL A 149 -6.64 -0.54 11.00
CA VAL A 149 -6.74 -1.60 10.00
C VAL A 149 -6.04 -1.25 8.69
N ASN A 150 -6.22 -0.03 8.18
CA ASN A 150 -5.78 0.35 6.83
C ASN A 150 -4.38 0.96 6.77
N VAL A 151 -3.85 1.49 7.89
CA VAL A 151 -2.60 2.27 7.88
C VAL A 151 -1.51 1.59 8.70
N PHE A 152 -1.71 1.40 10.01
CA PHE A 152 -0.65 0.89 10.89
C PHE A 152 -0.09 -0.48 10.52
N PRO A 153 -0.87 -1.41 9.92
CA PRO A 153 -0.33 -2.68 9.43
C PRO A 153 0.65 -2.52 8.26
N HIS A 154 0.63 -1.37 7.56
CA HIS A 154 1.42 -1.10 6.37
C HIS A 154 1.35 -2.26 5.35
N ASP A 155 0.12 -2.69 5.08
CA ASP A 155 -0.22 -3.77 4.17
C ASP A 155 -1.48 -3.37 3.37
N PHE A 156 -1.33 -3.03 2.08
CA PHE A 156 -2.48 -2.63 1.26
C PHE A 156 -3.47 -3.77 0.97
N HIS A 157 -3.15 -5.02 1.34
CA HIS A 157 -4.10 -6.13 1.30
C HIS A 157 -5.07 -6.10 2.47
N PHE A 158 -4.81 -5.31 3.52
CA PHE A 158 -5.66 -5.23 4.70
C PHE A 158 -6.43 -3.92 4.72
N ASN A 159 -7.75 -3.99 4.48
CA ASN A 159 -8.59 -2.81 4.38
C ASN A 159 -9.94 -3.00 5.08
N LEU A 160 -10.43 -1.88 5.59
CA LEU A 160 -11.76 -1.74 6.17
C LEU A 160 -12.33 -0.39 5.72
N PRO A 161 -13.33 -0.37 4.83
CA PRO A 161 -14.00 0.86 4.44
C PRO A 161 -14.80 1.41 5.62
N MET A 162 -14.67 2.72 5.85
CA MET A 162 -15.42 3.45 6.87
C MET A 162 -16.29 4.52 6.21
N PRO A 163 -17.61 4.57 6.45
CA PRO A 163 -18.51 5.40 5.67
C PRO A 163 -18.20 6.90 5.74
N LEU A 164 -17.91 7.45 6.93
CA LEU A 164 -17.67 8.89 7.08
C LEU A 164 -16.37 9.35 6.41
N LEU A 165 -15.36 8.47 6.32
CA LEU A 165 -14.11 8.76 5.61
C LEU A 165 -14.30 8.81 4.08
N SER A 166 -15.42 8.33 3.55
CA SER A 166 -15.74 8.38 2.12
C SER A 166 -16.57 9.60 1.70
N VAL A 167 -17.08 10.38 2.67
CA VAL A 167 -17.98 11.52 2.40
C VAL A 167 -17.27 12.65 1.67
N PHE A 168 -16.02 12.94 2.04
CA PHE A 168 -15.22 14.00 1.45
C PHE A 168 -13.85 13.50 0.99
N SER A 169 -13.44 13.93 -0.21
CA SER A 169 -12.04 13.92 -0.62
C SER A 169 -11.42 15.28 -0.33
N PHE A 170 -10.34 15.29 0.45
CA PHE A 170 -9.60 16.51 0.79
C PHE A 170 -8.43 16.70 -0.16
N LEU A 171 -8.31 17.90 -0.73
CA LEU A 171 -7.35 18.22 -1.78
C LEU A 171 -6.54 19.48 -1.44
N GLN A 172 -5.23 19.42 -1.71
CA GLN A 172 -4.38 20.61 -1.73
C GLN A 172 -4.40 21.24 -3.13
N ARG A 173 -4.91 22.46 -3.27
CA ARG A 173 -5.00 23.16 -4.58
C ARG A 173 -3.65 23.60 -5.16
N GLY A 174 -2.55 23.42 -4.44
CA GLY A 174 -1.19 23.66 -4.94
C GLY A 174 -0.81 22.73 -6.10
N GLY A 175 -1.45 21.57 -6.19
CA GLY A 175 -1.13 20.53 -7.15
C GLY A 175 -0.18 19.49 -6.57
N SER A 176 0.18 18.52 -7.40
CA SER A 176 1.09 17.44 -7.00
C SER A 176 2.52 17.92 -6.78
N LEU A 177 3.27 17.15 -6.00
CA LEU A 177 4.72 17.33 -5.81
C LEU A 177 5.53 16.38 -6.67
N VAL A 178 6.73 16.80 -7.01
CA VAL A 178 7.77 15.96 -7.62
C VAL A 178 9.07 16.11 -6.84
N SER A 179 9.84 15.02 -6.75
CA SER A 179 11.16 14.99 -6.12
C SER A 179 12.21 14.75 -7.21
N VAL A 180 12.97 15.78 -7.56
CA VAL A 180 13.91 15.72 -8.70
C VAL A 180 15.31 16.15 -8.31
N SER A 181 16.28 15.39 -8.80
CA SER A 181 17.72 15.61 -8.70
C SER A 181 18.24 16.26 -9.96
N LYS A 182 19.31 17.06 -9.83
CA LYS A 182 19.95 17.72 -10.97
C LYS A 182 20.60 16.71 -11.94
N ASP A 183 21.10 15.60 -11.41
CA ASP A 183 21.92 14.63 -12.14
C ASP A 183 21.50 13.17 -11.87
N GLY A 184 20.46 12.95 -11.06
CA GLY A 184 19.99 11.62 -10.66
C GLY A 184 20.83 10.97 -9.56
N LEU A 185 21.82 11.67 -9.01
CA LEU A 185 22.74 11.18 -7.97
C LEU A 185 22.79 12.08 -6.74
N SER A 186 22.78 13.39 -6.94
CA SER A 186 22.70 14.40 -5.90
C SER A 186 21.32 14.40 -5.24
N LEU A 187 21.24 14.81 -3.97
CA LEU A 187 19.97 14.82 -3.24
C LEU A 187 18.91 15.62 -4.00
N PRO A 188 17.70 15.05 -4.20
CA PRO A 188 16.64 15.71 -4.91
C PRO A 188 16.03 16.85 -4.09
N GLN A 189 15.38 17.78 -4.78
CA GLN A 189 14.58 18.84 -4.18
C GLN A 189 13.12 18.72 -4.63
N LEU A 190 12.21 19.22 -3.80
CA LEU A 190 10.77 19.09 -4.02
C LEU A 190 10.23 20.32 -4.73
N TYR A 191 9.44 20.12 -5.77
CA TYR A 191 8.79 21.18 -6.53
C TYR A 191 7.29 20.91 -6.64
N PHE A 192 6.48 21.96 -6.76
CA PHE A 192 5.15 21.79 -7.34
C PHE A 192 5.31 21.38 -8.80
N LYS A 193 4.66 20.27 -9.20
CA LYS A 193 4.74 19.76 -10.57
C LYS A 193 4.31 20.81 -11.61
N ASN A 194 3.27 21.57 -11.28
CA ASN A 194 2.76 22.64 -12.14
C ASN A 194 3.84 23.67 -12.52
N ASP A 195 4.79 23.95 -11.62
CA ASP A 195 5.86 24.92 -11.91
C ASP A 195 6.84 24.36 -12.96
N LEU A 196 7.19 23.07 -12.87
CA LEU A 196 8.02 22.39 -13.86
C LEU A 196 7.26 22.18 -15.19
N ASP A 197 5.96 21.89 -15.13
CA ASP A 197 5.13 21.75 -16.33
C ASP A 197 5.07 23.06 -17.13
N MET A 198 4.99 24.21 -16.46
CA MET A 198 5.06 25.51 -17.12
C MET A 198 6.42 25.74 -17.78
N GLU A 199 7.52 25.35 -17.13
CA GLU A 199 8.86 25.48 -17.71
C GLU A 199 9.03 24.58 -18.94
N TYR A 200 8.56 23.33 -18.86
CA TYR A 200 8.70 22.34 -19.93
C TYR A 200 7.77 22.59 -21.12
N LEU A 201 6.48 22.85 -20.87
CA LEU A 201 5.45 22.95 -21.92
C LEU A 201 5.36 24.35 -22.55
N VAL A 202 5.54 25.41 -21.74
CA VAL A 202 5.44 26.80 -22.22
C VAL A 202 6.81 27.35 -22.58
N GLY A 203 7.82 27.11 -21.73
CA GLY A 203 9.15 27.67 -21.88
C GLY A 203 9.21 29.20 -21.79
N ASN A 204 10.42 29.78 -21.86
CA ASN A 204 10.66 31.23 -21.85
C ASN A 204 9.92 31.99 -20.72
N LEU A 205 9.79 31.37 -19.55
CA LEU A 205 9.14 31.98 -18.40
C LEU A 205 9.93 33.21 -17.91
N HIS A 206 9.21 34.22 -17.42
CA HIS A 206 9.82 35.39 -16.75
C HIS A 206 10.27 35.10 -15.31
N TRP A 207 10.19 33.84 -14.88
CA TRP A 207 10.57 33.35 -13.57
C TRP A 207 11.11 31.92 -13.72
N THR A 208 11.86 31.44 -12.73
CA THR A 208 12.40 30.07 -12.71
C THR A 208 11.71 29.29 -11.60
N PRO A 209 11.27 28.05 -11.85
CA PRO A 209 10.78 27.17 -10.79
C PRO A 209 11.76 27.09 -9.62
N SER A 210 11.23 27.25 -8.42
CA SER A 210 12.00 27.20 -7.18
C SER A 210 11.54 26.00 -6.35
N PRO A 211 12.45 25.28 -5.69
CA PRO A 211 12.05 24.20 -4.80
C PRO A 211 11.37 24.75 -3.54
N LEU A 212 10.54 23.90 -2.94
CA LEU A 212 9.88 24.13 -1.66
C LEU A 212 10.88 23.97 -0.51
N VAL A 213 10.66 24.75 0.54
CA VAL A 213 11.43 24.73 1.80
C VAL A 213 10.53 24.31 2.96
N SER A 214 9.36 24.92 3.08
CA SER A 214 8.46 24.65 4.21
C SER A 214 6.98 24.84 3.87
N VAL A 215 6.13 24.22 4.67
CA VAL A 215 4.68 24.49 4.75
C VAL A 215 4.33 24.85 6.18
N ASN A 216 3.72 26.01 6.40
CA ASN A 216 3.45 26.58 7.73
C ASN A 216 4.66 26.51 8.67
N ASP A 217 5.84 26.88 8.16
CA ASP A 217 7.12 26.87 8.89
C ASP A 217 7.65 25.47 9.29
N VAL A 218 7.02 24.39 8.85
CA VAL A 218 7.52 23.01 8.97
C VAL A 218 8.33 22.65 7.72
N ASP A 219 9.51 22.06 7.88
CA ASP A 219 10.32 21.58 6.75
C ASP A 219 9.49 20.69 5.81
N ILE A 220 9.60 20.92 4.50
CA ILE A 220 8.74 20.26 3.53
C ILE A 220 8.95 18.74 3.48
N VAL A 221 10.17 18.26 3.71
CA VAL A 221 10.47 16.81 3.70
C VAL A 221 9.90 16.16 4.96
N ASP A 222 10.05 16.80 6.12
CA ASP A 222 9.47 16.32 7.38
C ASP A 222 7.94 16.28 7.30
N TYR A 223 7.31 17.32 6.75
CA TYR A 223 5.87 17.37 6.55
C TYR A 223 5.38 16.27 5.61
N VAL A 224 6.04 16.07 4.47
CA VAL A 224 5.67 15.03 3.51
C VAL A 224 5.83 13.63 4.11
N ASN A 225 6.93 13.37 4.82
CA ASN A 225 7.12 12.09 5.52
C ASN A 225 6.01 11.84 6.54
N TYR A 226 5.62 12.86 7.32
CA TYR A 226 4.56 12.74 8.30
C TYR A 226 3.23 12.37 7.65
N ILE A 227 2.74 13.20 6.71
CA ILE A 227 1.42 12.96 6.10
C ILE A 227 1.39 11.61 5.38
N ALA A 228 2.46 11.28 4.64
CA ALA A 228 2.52 10.06 3.86
C ALA A 228 2.55 8.82 4.76
N GLN A 229 3.34 8.80 5.82
CA GLN A 229 3.35 7.65 6.74
C GLN A 229 2.03 7.48 7.48
N THR A 230 1.32 8.58 7.78
CA THR A 230 0.02 8.50 8.48
C THR A 230 -1.14 8.09 7.60
N THR A 231 -0.96 7.98 6.27
CA THR A 231 -2.03 7.60 5.34
C THR A 231 -1.67 6.47 4.38
N SER A 232 -0.38 6.17 4.22
CA SER A 232 0.11 5.18 3.26
C SER A 232 0.10 3.76 3.85
N PRO A 233 -0.40 2.77 3.10
CA PRO A 233 -0.33 1.37 3.49
C PRO A 233 0.98 0.68 3.05
N PHE A 234 2.02 1.41 2.65
CA PHE A 234 3.29 0.80 2.21
C PHE A 234 4.24 0.58 3.38
N GLN A 235 5.13 -0.41 3.24
CA GLN A 235 5.95 -0.95 4.34
C GLN A 235 7.39 -0.42 4.40
N ASP A 236 7.73 0.62 3.63
CA ASP A 236 9.07 1.20 3.59
C ASP A 236 9.02 2.74 3.53
N PRO A 237 9.78 3.47 4.36
CA PRO A 237 9.78 4.93 4.37
C PRO A 237 10.14 5.60 3.03
N ASP A 238 11.04 5.01 2.24
CA ASP A 238 11.41 5.56 0.93
C ASP A 238 10.29 5.33 -0.10
N ALA A 239 9.62 4.18 -0.04
CA ALA A 239 8.44 3.90 -0.87
C ALA A 239 7.22 4.76 -0.48
N ILE A 240 6.97 4.94 0.83
CA ILE A 240 5.96 5.86 1.38
C ILE A 240 6.21 7.29 0.86
N PHE A 241 7.46 7.74 0.90
CA PHE A 241 7.84 9.06 0.39
C PHE A 241 7.58 9.18 -1.12
N ASN A 242 7.92 8.15 -1.90
CA ASN A 242 7.63 8.12 -3.33
C ASN A 242 6.13 8.22 -3.63
N GLN A 243 5.27 7.61 -2.82
CA GLN A 243 3.83 7.75 -3.01
C GLN A 243 3.31 9.17 -2.84
N ALA A 244 4.00 10.03 -2.08
CA ALA A 244 3.63 11.45 -1.99
C ALA A 244 3.90 12.22 -3.30
N MET A 245 4.74 11.67 -4.18
CA MET A 245 5.21 12.32 -5.40
C MET A 245 4.46 11.85 -6.65
N THR A 246 4.49 12.67 -7.70
CA THR A 246 4.20 12.25 -9.06
C THR A 246 5.46 11.74 -9.73
N SER A 247 5.31 10.70 -10.55
CA SER A 247 6.28 10.29 -11.56
C SER A 247 5.55 10.03 -12.87
N LEU A 248 6.29 9.84 -13.96
CA LEU A 248 5.70 9.49 -15.25
C LEU A 248 4.97 8.12 -15.17
N ALA A 249 5.53 7.15 -14.44
CA ALA A 249 4.92 5.85 -14.20
C ALA A 249 3.55 5.98 -13.47
N PHE A 250 3.47 6.84 -12.45
CA PHE A 250 2.20 7.11 -11.75
C PHE A 250 1.18 7.91 -12.56
N SER A 251 1.59 8.58 -13.65
CA SER A 251 0.71 9.47 -14.41
C SER A 251 -0.16 8.74 -15.45
N TYR A 252 0.16 7.49 -15.80
CA TYR A 252 -0.55 6.75 -16.85
C TYR A 252 -1.71 5.90 -16.32
N ILE A 253 -1.65 5.39 -15.08
CA ILE A 253 -2.76 4.63 -14.49
C ILE A 253 -3.50 5.55 -13.53
N PRO A 254 -4.70 6.09 -13.89
CA PRO A 254 -5.48 6.95 -13.00
C PRO A 254 -5.91 6.26 -11.68
N GLN A 255 -5.72 4.94 -11.60
CA GLN A 255 -6.07 4.08 -10.47
C GLN A 255 -4.87 3.27 -9.93
N ALA A 256 -3.63 3.57 -10.33
CA ALA A 256 -2.49 2.95 -9.66
C ALA A 256 -2.56 3.36 -8.19
N ASN A 257 -2.61 2.38 -7.29
CA ASN A 257 -2.68 2.55 -5.84
C ASN A 257 -1.38 3.13 -5.24
N GLY A 258 -0.69 4.02 -5.96
CA GLY A 258 0.53 4.68 -5.54
C GLY A 258 0.75 5.97 -6.32
N GLY A 259 1.35 6.95 -5.65
CA GLY A 259 1.69 8.25 -6.23
C GLY A 259 0.65 9.34 -5.97
N ASN A 260 1.09 10.60 -6.04
CA ASN A 260 0.27 11.80 -5.82
C ASN A 260 -0.42 11.92 -4.45
N LEU A 261 -0.01 11.18 -3.41
CA LEU A 261 -0.64 11.26 -2.08
C LEU A 261 -0.64 12.69 -1.53
N PHE A 262 0.36 13.51 -1.85
CA PHE A 262 0.36 14.92 -1.43
C PHE A 262 -0.83 15.72 -2.00
N LEU A 263 -1.32 15.40 -3.19
CA LEU A 263 -2.47 16.09 -3.78
C LEU A 263 -3.79 15.50 -3.25
N LEU A 264 -3.89 14.17 -3.26
CA LEU A 264 -5.10 13.40 -2.91
C LEU A 264 -4.70 12.18 -2.08
N GLY A 265 -5.33 12.00 -0.92
CA GLY A 265 -5.12 10.83 -0.04
C GLY A 265 -4.25 11.13 1.19
N GLY A 266 -3.25 11.99 1.08
CA GLY A 266 -2.40 12.43 2.20
C GLY A 266 -3.13 13.28 3.26
N TYR A 267 -4.38 13.65 2.99
CA TYR A 267 -5.26 14.41 3.86
C TYR A 267 -6.58 13.67 4.12
N ASN A 268 -6.56 12.34 4.15
CA ASN A 268 -7.76 11.51 4.32
C ASN A 268 -8.57 11.87 5.58
N TYR A 269 -7.94 12.48 6.58
CA TYR A 269 -8.53 12.91 7.84
C TYR A 269 -8.82 14.42 7.92
N GLY A 270 -8.78 15.11 6.78
CA GLY A 270 -9.01 16.55 6.68
C GLY A 270 -7.76 17.42 6.77
N PHE A 271 -7.99 18.73 6.85
CA PHE A 271 -6.97 19.74 7.11
C PHE A 271 -7.29 20.52 8.38
N GLU A 272 -6.25 21.01 9.05
CA GLU A 272 -6.40 21.90 10.20
C GLU A 272 -6.83 23.34 9.81
N ALA A 273 -6.67 23.72 8.54
CA ALA A 273 -7.01 25.07 8.05
C ALA A 273 -7.46 25.06 6.59
N ASP A 274 -8.23 26.10 6.21
CA ASP A 274 -8.70 26.33 4.84
C ASP A 274 -7.59 26.74 3.86
N SER A 275 -6.40 27.10 4.35
CA SER A 275 -5.23 27.44 3.52
C SER A 275 -3.93 27.21 4.30
N TYR A 276 -2.85 26.91 3.57
CA TYR A 276 -1.49 26.78 4.09
C TYR A 276 -0.50 27.70 3.36
N ASN A 277 0.54 28.12 4.07
CA ASN A 277 1.62 28.94 3.52
C ASN A 277 2.80 28.07 3.08
N TYR A 278 3.15 28.14 1.80
CA TYR A 278 4.30 27.44 1.22
C TYR A 278 5.45 28.40 0.97
N THR A 279 6.60 28.12 1.57
CA THR A 279 7.83 28.90 1.40
C THR A 279 8.75 28.23 0.40
N PHE A 280 9.29 29.01 -0.54
CA PHE A 280 10.18 28.55 -1.61
C PHE A 280 11.62 29.01 -1.36
N ALA A 281 12.60 28.30 -1.92
CA ALA A 281 14.01 28.60 -1.74
C ALA A 281 14.45 29.97 -2.29
N ASN A 282 13.71 30.54 -3.22
CA ASN A 282 13.92 31.93 -3.71
C ASN A 282 13.35 33.00 -2.76
N GLY A 283 12.76 32.62 -1.63
CA GLY A 283 12.19 33.51 -0.62
C GLY A 283 10.74 33.91 -0.86
N THR A 284 10.08 33.43 -1.93
CA THR A 284 8.64 33.67 -2.11
C THR A 284 7.83 32.82 -1.14
N VAL A 285 6.68 33.34 -0.73
CA VAL A 285 5.69 32.62 0.07
C VAL A 285 4.36 32.68 -0.67
N ARG A 286 3.69 31.53 -0.78
CA ARG A 286 2.35 31.42 -1.38
C ARG A 286 1.38 30.84 -0.38
N GLU A 287 0.30 31.57 -0.13
CA GLU A 287 -0.87 31.02 0.54
C GLU A 287 -1.70 30.24 -0.50
N ILE A 288 -1.94 28.96 -0.21
CA ILE A 288 -2.66 28.05 -1.10
C ILE A 288 -3.85 27.47 -0.34
N GLY A 289 -5.04 27.57 -0.93
CA GLY A 289 -6.28 27.09 -0.31
C GLY A 289 -6.43 25.57 -0.37
N ASN A 290 -6.90 25.00 0.73
CA ASN A 290 -7.31 23.60 0.84
C ASN A 290 -8.81 23.49 0.57
N VAL A 291 -9.26 22.39 -0.02
CA VAL A 291 -10.68 22.17 -0.30
C VAL A 291 -11.12 20.76 0.02
N ALA A 292 -12.40 20.61 0.34
CA ALA A 292 -13.08 19.34 0.38
C ALA A 292 -14.00 19.21 -0.84
N VAL A 293 -14.06 18.02 -1.42
CA VAL A 293 -14.93 17.68 -2.54
C VAL A 293 -15.78 16.48 -2.15
N THR A 294 -17.04 16.47 -2.53
CA THR A 294 -17.93 15.33 -2.27
C THR A 294 -18.72 14.96 -3.52
N GLN A 295 -19.00 13.68 -3.69
CA GLN A 295 -19.96 13.17 -4.68
C GLN A 295 -21.33 12.84 -4.03
N LEU A 296 -21.43 12.96 -2.71
CA LEU A 296 -22.66 12.70 -1.97
C LEU A 296 -23.66 13.83 -2.22
N ASP A 297 -24.93 13.48 -2.44
CA ASP A 297 -26.00 14.46 -2.50
C ASP A 297 -26.34 14.95 -1.08
N PHE A 298 -26.01 16.22 -0.82
CA PHE A 298 -26.31 16.87 0.46
C PHE A 298 -27.71 17.49 0.54
N THR A 299 -28.58 17.22 -0.43
CA THR A 299 -29.98 17.67 -0.39
C THR A 299 -30.70 17.07 0.82
N GLY A 300 -31.17 17.94 1.71
CA GLY A 300 -31.86 17.52 2.93
C GLY A 300 -30.95 17.15 4.11
N ILE A 301 -29.63 17.20 3.95
CA ILE A 301 -28.66 16.98 5.04
C ILE A 301 -28.36 18.34 5.70
N GLU A 302 -28.93 18.59 6.88
CA GLU A 302 -28.69 19.85 7.63
C GLU A 302 -27.94 19.61 8.95
N THR A 303 -27.93 18.37 9.47
CA THR A 303 -27.28 17.98 10.73
C THR A 303 -26.37 16.77 10.56
N GLY A 304 -25.44 16.56 11.51
CA GLY A 304 -24.62 15.35 11.55
C GLY A 304 -25.45 14.07 11.74
N GLN A 305 -26.62 14.15 12.39
CA GLN A 305 -27.54 13.01 12.48
C GLN A 305 -28.14 12.63 11.12
N ASP A 306 -28.45 13.62 10.27
CA ASP A 306 -28.94 13.35 8.92
C ASP A 306 -27.86 12.63 8.09
N LEU A 307 -26.60 13.04 8.25
CA LEU A 307 -25.46 12.38 7.60
C LEU A 307 -25.29 10.94 8.11
N PHE A 308 -25.28 10.73 9.44
CA PHE A 308 -25.22 9.39 10.04
C PHE A 308 -26.27 8.44 9.44
N ASN A 309 -27.53 8.90 9.41
CA ASN A 309 -28.64 8.10 8.92
C ASN A 309 -28.51 7.72 7.44
N LEU A 310 -27.80 8.53 6.66
CA LEU A 310 -27.59 8.32 5.24
C LEU A 310 -26.45 7.35 4.93
N VAL A 311 -25.32 7.46 5.65
CA VAL A 311 -24.08 6.74 5.28
C VAL A 311 -23.67 5.63 6.25
N ASP A 312 -24.00 5.77 7.54
CA ASP A 312 -23.57 4.82 8.58
C ASP A 312 -24.61 3.74 8.89
N LEU A 313 -25.89 4.02 8.64
CA LEU A 313 -26.93 3.00 8.78
C LEU A 313 -26.97 2.09 7.55
N PRO A 314 -27.18 0.77 7.74
CA PRO A 314 -27.48 -0.12 6.64
C PRO A 314 -28.66 0.43 5.79
N PRO A 315 -28.64 0.27 4.46
CA PRO A 315 -29.71 0.80 3.59
C PRO A 315 -31.12 0.35 3.97
N SER A 316 -31.25 -0.82 4.61
CA SER A 316 -32.49 -1.38 5.14
C SER A 316 -33.09 -0.56 6.30
N GLU A 317 -32.28 0.23 7.01
CA GLU A 317 -32.66 1.05 8.18
C GLU A 317 -32.67 2.57 7.88
N GLY A 318 -31.91 3.04 6.90
CA GLY A 318 -31.70 4.47 6.62
C GLY A 318 -32.86 5.25 5.97
N SER A 319 -33.99 4.61 5.62
CA SER A 319 -35.06 5.25 4.85
C SER A 319 -36.14 5.92 5.72
N THR A 320 -35.86 7.10 6.27
CA THR A 320 -36.89 8.02 6.78
C THR A 320 -36.65 9.47 6.36
N THR A 321 -36.70 9.77 5.05
CA THR A 321 -37.33 10.98 4.50
C THR A 321 -37.29 10.97 2.97
N THR A 322 -38.28 11.62 2.37
CA THR A 322 -38.67 11.58 0.96
C THR A 322 -37.58 12.10 0.00
N ALA A 323 -36.70 11.22 -0.46
CA ALA A 323 -36.09 11.30 -1.78
C ALA A 323 -36.19 9.91 -2.39
N ALA A 324 -36.84 9.81 -3.56
CA ALA A 324 -37.05 8.55 -4.23
C ALA A 324 -35.70 7.85 -4.42
N ALA A 325 -35.60 6.63 -3.87
CA ALA A 325 -34.55 5.68 -4.11
C ALA A 325 -34.37 5.48 -5.61
N THR A 326 -33.47 6.27 -6.20
CA THR A 326 -32.74 5.86 -7.38
C THR A 326 -31.55 5.13 -6.78
N SER A 327 -31.51 3.81 -7.00
CA SER A 327 -30.41 2.92 -6.67
C SER A 327 -29.06 3.61 -6.92
N THR A 328 -28.50 4.17 -5.85
CA THR A 328 -27.16 4.74 -5.82
C THR A 328 -26.30 3.64 -5.27
N THR A 329 -25.80 2.83 -6.19
CA THR A 329 -24.60 2.03 -5.97
C THR A 329 -23.53 3.01 -5.51
N ALA A 330 -23.28 3.10 -4.20
CA ALA A 330 -22.03 3.66 -3.69
C ALA A 330 -20.94 2.73 -4.23
N THR A 331 -20.39 3.14 -5.37
CA THR A 331 -19.31 2.44 -6.04
C THR A 331 -18.04 2.82 -5.26
N PRO A 332 -17.20 1.87 -4.84
CA PRO A 332 -15.87 2.20 -4.32
C PRO A 332 -15.15 2.94 -5.44
N VAL A 333 -14.74 4.20 -5.24
CA VAL A 333 -14.01 5.06 -6.21
C VAL A 333 -14.01 4.47 -7.63
N SER A 334 -15.18 4.53 -8.27
CA SER A 334 -15.41 4.04 -9.61
C SER A 334 -16.47 4.93 -10.23
N THR A 335 -16.02 6.04 -10.79
CA THR A 335 -16.79 6.82 -11.76
C THR A 335 -15.75 7.51 -12.64
N GLU A 336 -15.43 6.99 -13.82
CA GLU A 336 -16.30 6.29 -14.76
C GLU A 336 -16.07 4.76 -14.84
N ALA A 337 -17.00 3.98 -14.28
CA ALA A 337 -17.51 2.83 -15.02
C ALA A 337 -18.32 3.35 -16.20
N ALA A 338 -17.64 3.87 -17.22
CA ALA A 338 -18.24 3.98 -18.52
C ALA A 338 -18.59 2.55 -18.93
N THR A 339 -19.88 2.23 -19.02
CA THR A 339 -20.35 1.20 -19.94
C THR A 339 -19.54 1.40 -21.20
N ARG A 340 -18.61 0.49 -21.53
CA ARG A 340 -17.70 0.62 -22.66
C ARG A 340 -18.54 0.77 -23.94
N THR A 341 -18.90 2.01 -24.27
CA THR A 341 -19.11 2.46 -25.63
C THR A 341 -17.73 2.42 -26.26
N SER A 342 -17.31 1.23 -26.69
CA SER A 342 -16.11 1.01 -27.51
C SER A 342 -14.94 1.94 -27.15
N SER A 343 -14.37 1.80 -25.95
CA SER A 343 -13.09 2.47 -25.67
C SER A 343 -12.08 1.89 -26.67
N SER A 344 -11.50 2.75 -27.49
CA SER A 344 -10.44 2.35 -28.42
C SER A 344 -9.28 1.76 -27.63
N ALA A 345 -8.77 0.60 -28.06
CA ALA A 345 -7.59 -0.01 -27.47
C ALA A 345 -6.44 1.01 -27.37
N VAL A 346 -5.73 0.99 -26.24
CA VAL A 346 -4.53 1.79 -26.04
C VAL A 346 -3.46 1.31 -27.00
N THR A 347 -2.85 2.25 -27.73
CA THR A 347 -1.81 1.98 -28.73
C THR A 347 -0.50 2.72 -28.47
N SER A 348 -0.48 3.65 -27.50
CA SER A 348 0.69 4.42 -27.10
C SER A 348 0.50 5.00 -25.70
N LEU A 349 1.59 5.21 -24.97
CA LEU A 349 1.59 5.86 -23.65
C LEU A 349 2.29 7.22 -23.75
N THR A 350 1.72 8.27 -23.16
CA THR A 350 2.34 9.60 -23.13
C THR A 350 3.68 9.56 -22.38
N GLY A 351 4.72 10.12 -22.98
CA GLY A 351 6.08 10.12 -22.39
C GLY A 351 6.84 8.80 -22.56
N TYR A 352 6.26 7.79 -23.22
CA TYR A 352 6.93 6.56 -23.60
C TYR A 352 7.20 6.55 -25.13
N PRO A 353 8.23 5.84 -25.60
CA PRO A 353 8.45 5.62 -27.03
C PRO A 353 7.29 4.89 -27.72
N SER A 354 7.36 4.74 -29.04
CA SER A 354 6.40 3.89 -29.75
C SER A 354 6.55 2.42 -29.32
N PRO A 355 5.47 1.75 -28.86
CA PRO A 355 5.56 0.38 -28.41
C PRO A 355 5.72 -0.61 -29.58
N VAL A 356 6.49 -1.66 -29.33
CA VAL A 356 6.60 -2.86 -30.20
C VAL A 356 5.43 -3.80 -29.95
N ALA A 357 4.99 -3.90 -28.69
CA ALA A 357 3.78 -4.61 -28.27
C ALA A 357 3.16 -3.84 -27.09
N ILE A 358 1.82 -3.84 -27.00
CA ILE A 358 1.10 -3.15 -25.92
C ILE A 358 -0.22 -3.87 -25.66
N HIS A 359 -0.54 -4.05 -24.38
CA HIS A 359 -1.83 -4.56 -23.93
C HIS A 359 -2.94 -3.57 -24.33
N PRO A 360 -4.15 -4.01 -24.69
CA PRO A 360 -5.24 -3.10 -25.05
C PRO A 360 -5.64 -2.07 -23.97
N ASP A 361 -5.39 -2.39 -22.70
CA ASP A 361 -5.56 -1.45 -21.57
C ASP A 361 -4.26 -0.70 -21.19
N GLY A 362 -3.14 -1.04 -21.84
CA GLY A 362 -1.86 -0.34 -21.79
C GLY A 362 -1.03 -0.50 -20.52
N TYR A 363 -1.45 -1.32 -19.54
CA TYR A 363 -0.69 -1.55 -18.31
C TYR A 363 0.55 -2.45 -18.50
N VAL A 364 0.67 -3.15 -19.64
CA VAL A 364 1.86 -3.91 -20.07
C VAL A 364 2.26 -3.48 -21.48
N SER A 365 3.53 -3.18 -21.69
CA SER A 365 4.04 -2.71 -22.98
C SER A 365 5.53 -3.02 -23.15
N GLY A 366 5.95 -3.19 -24.40
CA GLY A 366 7.31 -3.52 -24.78
C GLY A 366 7.89 -2.52 -25.76
N TYR A 367 9.16 -2.15 -25.58
CA TYR A 367 9.86 -1.11 -26.33
C TYR A 367 11.26 -1.55 -26.74
N PHE A 368 11.81 -0.90 -27.77
CA PHE A 368 13.24 -0.95 -28.08
C PHE A 368 13.86 0.40 -27.81
N LEU A 369 14.93 0.41 -27.01
CA LEU A 369 15.67 1.63 -26.72
C LEU A 369 16.45 2.05 -27.98
N PRO A 370 16.24 3.26 -28.52
CA PRO A 370 16.79 3.67 -29.81
C PRO A 370 18.32 3.52 -29.88
N ASN A 371 18.83 3.14 -31.07
CA ASN A 371 20.27 3.00 -31.34
C ASN A 371 21.01 2.02 -30.41
N SER A 372 20.30 1.04 -29.83
CA SER A 372 20.86 0.05 -28.92
C SER A 372 20.35 -1.37 -29.23
N THR A 373 20.84 -2.37 -28.49
CA THR A 373 20.30 -3.74 -28.47
C THR A 373 19.59 -4.04 -27.14
N ILE A 374 19.04 -3.00 -26.51
CA ILE A 374 18.32 -3.08 -25.24
C ILE A 374 16.82 -3.02 -25.51
N ALA A 375 16.12 -4.03 -25.03
CA ALA A 375 14.67 -4.08 -24.98
C ALA A 375 14.17 -3.62 -23.61
N VAL A 376 12.97 -3.06 -23.54
CA VAL A 376 12.33 -2.68 -22.28
C VAL A 376 10.93 -3.28 -22.20
N LEU A 377 10.64 -4.02 -21.13
CA LEU A 377 9.31 -4.50 -20.78
C LEU A 377 8.79 -3.67 -19.61
N ALA A 378 7.85 -2.75 -19.85
CA ALA A 378 7.20 -1.99 -18.80
C ALA A 378 5.89 -2.68 -18.39
N MET A 379 5.78 -3.02 -17.11
CA MET A 379 4.60 -3.63 -16.50
C MET A 379 4.20 -2.79 -15.29
N GLN A 380 3.23 -1.92 -15.48
CA GLN A 380 2.70 -1.05 -14.43
C GLN A 380 1.55 -1.73 -13.66
N GLY A 381 1.20 -2.95 -14.03
CA GLY A 381 0.23 -3.81 -13.34
C GLY A 381 0.28 -5.23 -13.90
N PHE A 382 -0.34 -6.15 -13.18
CA PHE A 382 -0.66 -7.52 -13.59
C PHE A 382 -2.17 -7.73 -13.80
N ALA A 383 -2.94 -6.65 -13.79
CA ALA A 383 -4.35 -6.59 -14.11
C ALA A 383 -4.67 -5.21 -14.71
N ASP A 384 -5.82 -5.10 -15.39
CA ASP A 384 -6.39 -3.79 -15.65
C ASP A 384 -6.81 -3.12 -14.33
N ALA A 385 -6.74 -1.79 -14.30
CA ALA A 385 -7.00 -1.00 -13.10
C ALA A 385 -8.34 -1.31 -12.40
N ALA A 386 -9.38 -1.61 -13.17
CA ALA A 386 -10.72 -1.91 -12.67
C ALA A 386 -10.96 -3.41 -12.41
N GLU A 387 -9.96 -4.27 -12.68
CA GLU A 387 -10.02 -5.73 -12.63
C GLU A 387 -11.29 -6.30 -13.27
N SER A 388 -11.65 -5.71 -14.43
CA SER A 388 -12.96 -5.88 -15.04
C SER A 388 -12.89 -6.50 -16.43
N ASP A 389 -11.71 -6.60 -17.05
CA ASP A 389 -11.56 -7.28 -18.33
C ASP A 389 -11.41 -8.80 -18.14
N PRO A 390 -12.42 -9.60 -18.51
CA PRO A 390 -12.34 -11.06 -18.38
C PRO A 390 -11.25 -11.71 -19.25
N ASN A 391 -10.63 -10.98 -20.18
CA ASN A 391 -9.53 -11.47 -21.01
C ASN A 391 -8.16 -10.93 -20.59
N ALA A 392 -8.08 -10.13 -19.52
CA ALA A 392 -6.85 -9.43 -19.12
C ALA A 392 -5.66 -10.39 -18.98
N GLU A 393 -5.82 -11.52 -18.28
CA GLU A 393 -4.75 -12.49 -18.06
C GLU A 393 -4.22 -13.10 -19.37
N PHE A 394 -5.12 -13.50 -20.27
CA PHE A 394 -4.76 -14.07 -21.57
C PHE A 394 -4.03 -13.04 -22.44
N LEU A 395 -4.54 -11.82 -22.49
CA LEU A 395 -3.95 -10.73 -23.27
C LEU A 395 -2.61 -10.27 -22.69
N HIS A 396 -2.43 -10.31 -21.36
CA HIS A 396 -1.15 -10.09 -20.70
C HIS A 396 -0.11 -11.11 -21.18
N GLN A 397 -0.41 -12.41 -21.03
CA GLN A 397 0.49 -13.51 -21.47
C GLN A 397 0.85 -13.35 -22.96
N ALA A 398 -0.14 -13.07 -23.81
CA ALA A 398 0.04 -12.90 -25.24
C ALA A 398 0.91 -11.67 -25.59
N THR A 399 0.75 -10.56 -24.86
CA THR A 399 1.53 -9.32 -25.05
C THR A 399 3.01 -9.57 -24.75
N VAL A 400 3.32 -10.19 -23.61
CA VAL A 400 4.70 -10.53 -23.21
C VAL A 400 5.32 -11.52 -24.20
N LYS A 401 4.57 -12.54 -24.61
CA LYS A 401 5.01 -13.54 -25.61
C LYS A 401 5.35 -12.89 -26.95
N THR A 402 4.49 -11.97 -27.40
CA THR A 402 4.70 -11.22 -28.65
C THR A 402 5.94 -10.33 -28.56
N PHE A 403 6.10 -9.63 -27.45
CA PHE A 403 7.27 -8.78 -27.22
C PHE A 403 8.58 -9.58 -27.24
N LEU A 404 8.66 -10.71 -26.53
CA LEU A 404 9.85 -11.56 -26.51
C LEU A 404 10.16 -12.17 -27.89
N ALA A 405 9.14 -12.48 -28.69
CA ALA A 405 9.31 -12.94 -30.06
C ALA A 405 9.92 -11.83 -30.96
N GLU A 406 9.44 -10.59 -30.85
CA GLU A 406 10.01 -9.46 -31.59
C GLU A 406 11.42 -9.11 -31.09
N CYS A 407 11.71 -9.22 -29.79
CA CYS A 407 13.07 -9.08 -29.26
C CYS A 407 14.05 -10.06 -29.92
N ARG A 408 13.65 -11.34 -30.05
CA ARG A 408 14.45 -12.38 -30.70
C ARG A 408 14.71 -12.06 -32.17
N LYS A 409 13.66 -11.64 -32.89
CA LYS A 409 13.74 -11.28 -34.31
C LYS A 409 14.61 -10.05 -34.56
N ALA A 410 14.59 -9.08 -33.65
CA ALA A 410 15.40 -7.87 -33.72
C ALA A 410 16.84 -8.05 -33.17
N GLY A 411 17.17 -9.22 -32.61
CA GLY A 411 18.50 -9.50 -32.06
C GLY A 411 18.81 -8.71 -30.79
N MET A 412 17.80 -8.45 -29.95
CA MET A 412 18.00 -7.79 -28.66
C MET A 412 18.83 -8.69 -27.73
N THR A 413 19.76 -8.09 -27.00
CA THR A 413 20.72 -8.81 -26.13
C THR A 413 20.56 -8.51 -24.66
N LYS A 414 19.86 -7.43 -24.32
CA LYS A 414 19.64 -6.97 -22.95
C LYS A 414 18.18 -6.60 -22.74
N LEU A 415 17.70 -6.78 -21.52
CA LEU A 415 16.34 -6.48 -21.12
C LEU A 415 16.31 -5.63 -19.85
N ILE A 416 15.63 -4.49 -19.93
CA ILE A 416 15.17 -3.76 -18.75
C ILE A 416 13.72 -4.17 -18.50
N ILE A 417 13.40 -4.49 -17.25
CA ILE A 417 12.03 -4.72 -16.82
C ILE A 417 11.65 -3.57 -15.89
N ASP A 418 10.67 -2.78 -16.28
CA ASP A 418 10.23 -1.62 -15.53
C ASP A 418 8.91 -1.95 -14.82
N VAL A 419 8.94 -2.02 -13.49
CA VAL A 419 7.76 -2.29 -12.65
C VAL A 419 7.45 -1.13 -11.69
N GLN A 420 7.85 0.08 -12.06
CA GLN A 420 7.41 1.29 -11.35
C GLN A 420 5.88 1.36 -11.33
N ALA A 421 5.32 1.91 -10.25
CA ALA A 421 3.88 2.01 -10.00
C ALA A 421 3.08 0.68 -9.97
N ASN A 422 3.72 -0.48 -9.98
CA ASN A 422 3.03 -1.78 -10.11
C ASN A 422 2.51 -2.34 -8.79
N GLY A 423 1.21 -2.14 -8.52
CA GLY A 423 0.54 -2.67 -7.31
C GLY A 423 0.24 -4.18 -7.32
N GLY A 424 0.50 -4.89 -8.42
CA GLY A 424 0.14 -6.30 -8.59
C GLY A 424 -1.04 -6.52 -9.54
N GLY A 425 -1.87 -7.53 -9.27
CA GLY A 425 -2.95 -7.99 -10.15
C GLY A 425 -3.15 -9.51 -10.04
N TYR A 426 -3.50 -10.19 -11.14
CA TYR A 426 -3.79 -11.62 -11.10
C TYR A 426 -2.55 -12.48 -10.84
N VAL A 427 -2.54 -13.26 -9.75
CA VAL A 427 -1.36 -13.99 -9.24
C VAL A 427 -0.64 -14.83 -10.29
N PHE A 428 -1.37 -15.57 -11.13
CA PHE A 428 -0.77 -16.48 -12.10
C PHE A 428 -0.06 -15.77 -13.26
N THR A 429 -0.43 -14.52 -13.57
CA THR A 429 0.29 -13.74 -14.59
C THR A 429 1.72 -13.41 -14.14
N GLY A 430 1.97 -13.20 -12.83
CA GLY A 430 3.32 -13.01 -12.30
C GLY A 430 4.22 -14.24 -12.49
N PHE A 431 3.67 -15.43 -12.20
CA PHE A 431 4.36 -16.70 -12.46
C PHE A 431 4.58 -16.93 -13.97
N ASP A 432 3.60 -16.58 -14.80
CA ASP A 432 3.67 -16.72 -16.24
C ASP A 432 4.82 -15.88 -16.85
N VAL A 433 4.92 -14.60 -16.50
CA VAL A 433 6.02 -13.74 -16.99
C VAL A 433 7.37 -14.30 -16.56
N PHE A 434 7.50 -14.77 -15.31
CA PHE A 434 8.72 -15.43 -14.86
C PHE A 434 9.05 -16.68 -15.71
N LYS A 435 8.08 -17.55 -15.99
CA LYS A 435 8.29 -18.74 -16.85
C LYS A 435 8.55 -18.40 -18.31
N GLN A 436 8.04 -17.30 -18.83
CA GLN A 436 8.39 -16.84 -20.19
C GLN A 436 9.84 -16.37 -20.29
N LEU A 437 10.40 -15.80 -19.21
CA LEU A 437 11.80 -15.37 -19.13
C LEU A 437 12.75 -16.53 -18.80
N PHE A 438 12.37 -17.38 -17.85
CA PHE A 438 13.14 -18.50 -17.31
C PHE A 438 12.40 -19.84 -17.44
N PRO A 439 12.17 -20.35 -18.66
CA PRO A 439 11.29 -21.49 -18.92
C PRO A 439 11.74 -22.80 -18.25
N THR A 440 13.02 -22.93 -17.90
CA THR A 440 13.59 -24.14 -17.30
C THR A 440 13.63 -24.13 -15.76
N ILE A 441 13.28 -23.00 -15.13
CA ILE A 441 13.25 -22.88 -13.68
C ILE A 441 11.83 -23.19 -13.21
N GLU A 442 11.69 -24.04 -12.18
CA GLU A 442 10.41 -24.24 -11.52
C GLU A 442 10.20 -23.19 -10.42
N PRO A 443 9.11 -22.41 -10.45
CA PRO A 443 8.90 -21.33 -9.50
C PRO A 443 8.64 -21.90 -8.11
N PHE A 444 9.38 -21.42 -7.10
CA PHE A 444 9.17 -21.79 -5.71
C PHE A 444 7.80 -21.27 -5.23
N GLY A 445 7.65 -19.94 -5.16
CA GLY A 445 6.35 -19.28 -4.92
C GLY A 445 5.58 -19.78 -3.70
N ALA A 446 6.27 -20.27 -2.67
CA ALA A 446 5.62 -20.86 -1.51
C ALA A 446 4.98 -19.78 -0.64
N ASN A 447 3.88 -20.14 -0.01
CA ASN A 447 3.11 -19.24 0.83
C ASN A 447 2.53 -19.96 2.06
N ARG A 448 2.07 -19.22 3.07
CA ARG A 448 1.41 -19.78 4.26
C ARG A 448 0.13 -19.03 4.60
N VAL A 449 -0.81 -19.72 5.23
CA VAL A 449 -2.05 -19.13 5.75
C VAL A 449 -2.06 -19.27 7.27
N ARG A 450 -2.61 -18.28 7.97
CA ARG A 450 -2.88 -18.39 9.40
C ARG A 450 -3.96 -19.43 9.68
N ALA A 451 -3.64 -20.41 10.52
CA ALA A 451 -4.50 -21.54 10.85
C ALA A 451 -5.43 -21.21 12.03
N THR A 452 -6.45 -20.37 11.78
CA THR A 452 -7.47 -20.06 12.78
C THR A 452 -8.39 -21.26 13.02
N PRO A 453 -9.12 -21.31 14.16
CA PRO A 453 -10.14 -22.35 14.37
C PRO A 453 -11.16 -22.45 13.23
N GLU A 454 -11.52 -21.34 12.59
CA GLU A 454 -12.43 -21.33 11.43
C GLU A 454 -11.76 -21.84 10.16
N VAL A 455 -10.52 -21.44 9.85
CA VAL A 455 -9.75 -21.99 8.73
C VAL A 455 -9.63 -23.51 8.87
N ASN A 456 -9.37 -24.00 10.08
CA ASN A 456 -9.25 -25.43 10.36
C ASN A 456 -10.58 -26.16 10.23
N TYR A 457 -11.68 -25.53 10.64
CA TYR A 457 -13.03 -26.06 10.43
C TYR A 457 -13.35 -26.18 8.93
N LEU A 458 -13.15 -25.11 8.14
CA LEU A 458 -13.42 -25.11 6.70
C LEU A 458 -12.55 -26.12 5.96
N GLY A 459 -11.24 -26.14 6.27
CA GLY A 459 -10.30 -27.08 5.66
C GLY A 459 -10.64 -28.53 5.97
N ALA A 460 -10.95 -28.85 7.23
CA ALA A 460 -11.39 -30.19 7.62
C ALA A 460 -12.73 -30.57 6.98
N LEU A 461 -13.68 -29.63 6.89
CA LEU A 461 -15.01 -29.85 6.34
C LEU A 461 -14.96 -30.13 4.83
N PHE A 462 -14.33 -29.25 4.05
CA PHE A 462 -14.30 -29.37 2.59
C PHE A 462 -13.37 -30.49 2.12
N SER A 463 -12.37 -30.86 2.92
CA SER A 463 -11.45 -31.95 2.59
C SER A 463 -11.92 -33.34 3.04
N ALA A 464 -12.99 -33.45 3.84
CA ALA A 464 -13.32 -34.66 4.61
C ALA A 464 -13.64 -35.91 3.77
N THR A 465 -14.11 -35.76 2.53
CA THR A 465 -14.38 -36.89 1.61
C THR A 465 -13.10 -37.48 1.02
N GLY A 466 -11.97 -36.76 1.12
CA GLY A 466 -10.70 -37.12 0.49
C GLY A 466 -10.69 -36.91 -1.03
N VAL A 467 -11.78 -36.42 -1.63
CA VAL A 467 -11.90 -36.14 -3.06
C VAL A 467 -12.11 -34.64 -3.27
N TYR A 468 -11.35 -34.05 -4.19
CA TYR A 468 -11.51 -32.66 -4.57
C TYR A 468 -12.91 -32.39 -5.15
N ASN A 469 -13.58 -31.35 -4.69
CA ASN A 469 -14.89 -30.93 -5.17
C ASN A 469 -14.80 -29.55 -5.82
N GLU A 470 -14.93 -29.51 -7.15
CA GLU A 470 -14.96 -28.30 -7.98
C GLU A 470 -16.12 -27.34 -7.64
N SER A 471 -17.14 -27.79 -6.92
CA SER A 471 -18.26 -26.94 -6.48
C SER A 471 -17.93 -26.11 -5.25
N PHE A 472 -16.83 -26.41 -4.56
CA PHE A 472 -16.33 -25.65 -3.42
C PHE A 472 -15.09 -24.84 -3.83
N SER A 473 -14.65 -23.94 -2.96
CA SER A 473 -13.40 -23.21 -3.18
C SER A 473 -12.20 -24.12 -3.17
N THR A 474 -11.25 -23.81 -4.05
CA THR A 474 -9.94 -24.46 -4.15
C THR A 474 -9.13 -24.28 -2.87
N VAL A 475 -9.25 -23.13 -2.19
CA VAL A 475 -8.29 -22.69 -1.16
C VAL A 475 -8.34 -23.51 0.13
N TYR A 476 -9.50 -24.05 0.52
CA TYR A 476 -9.68 -24.83 1.76
C TYR A 476 -9.84 -26.33 1.50
N GLN A 477 -9.24 -26.82 0.42
CA GLN A 477 -9.19 -28.24 0.08
C GLN A 477 -7.74 -28.65 -0.10
N PHE A 478 -7.21 -29.54 0.75
CA PHE A 478 -5.77 -29.88 0.68
C PHE A 478 -5.35 -30.48 -0.68
N GLN A 479 -6.33 -31.00 -1.42
CA GLN A 479 -6.13 -31.58 -2.75
C GLN A 479 -5.73 -30.54 -3.80
N SER A 480 -5.92 -29.24 -3.56
CA SER A 480 -5.58 -28.16 -4.50
C SER A 480 -4.14 -27.68 -4.40
N SER A 481 -3.42 -28.06 -3.35
CA SER A 481 -2.12 -27.51 -2.99
C SER A 481 -1.02 -28.58 -2.96
N LEU A 482 0.21 -28.14 -3.20
CA LEU A 482 1.42 -28.95 -3.06
C LEU A 482 2.23 -28.47 -1.86
N ASN A 483 3.06 -29.34 -1.32
CA ASN A 483 4.11 -28.92 -0.38
C ASN A 483 5.34 -28.36 -1.12
N VAL A 484 6.32 -27.87 -0.35
CA VAL A 484 7.56 -27.28 -0.88
C VAL A 484 8.37 -28.20 -1.82
N ASN A 485 8.18 -29.52 -1.74
CA ASN A 485 8.84 -30.52 -2.58
C ASN A 485 8.00 -30.96 -3.79
N ASP A 486 6.99 -30.16 -4.19
CA ASP A 486 6.06 -30.46 -5.28
C ASP A 486 5.30 -31.79 -5.10
N GLN A 487 5.08 -32.21 -3.85
CA GLN A 487 4.28 -33.40 -3.55
C GLN A 487 2.88 -33.02 -3.05
N PRO A 488 1.81 -33.68 -3.50
CA PRO A 488 0.47 -33.49 -2.97
C PRO A 488 0.40 -33.80 -1.46
N PHE A 489 -0.45 -33.07 -0.75
CA PHE A 489 -0.84 -33.45 0.60
C PHE A 489 -1.77 -34.66 0.57
N THR A 490 -1.74 -35.48 1.63
CA THR A 490 -2.59 -36.67 1.78
C THR A 490 -3.76 -36.47 2.74
N SER A 491 -3.76 -35.36 3.50
CA SER A 491 -4.82 -35.00 4.45
C SER A 491 -4.69 -33.53 4.85
N TRP A 492 -5.79 -32.91 5.30
CA TRP A 492 -5.79 -31.56 5.88
C TRP A 492 -4.77 -31.42 7.02
N ASN A 493 -4.68 -32.38 7.95
CA ASN A 493 -3.72 -32.33 9.06
C ASN A 493 -2.23 -32.32 8.64
N GLN A 494 -1.93 -32.70 7.39
CA GLN A 494 -0.58 -32.61 6.85
C GLN A 494 -0.29 -31.22 6.28
N GLU A 495 -1.31 -30.58 5.70
CA GLU A 495 -1.26 -29.21 5.20
C GLU A 495 -1.26 -28.20 6.35
N ASP A 496 -2.12 -28.41 7.33
CA ASP A 496 -2.21 -27.66 8.57
C ASP A 496 -1.83 -28.53 9.79
N PRO A 497 -0.53 -28.76 10.02
CA PRO A 497 -0.08 -29.24 11.30
C PRO A 497 -0.15 -28.07 12.29
N PRO A 498 -0.43 -28.30 13.58
CA PRO A 498 -0.46 -27.26 14.60
C PRO A 498 0.96 -26.75 14.91
N GLN A 499 1.59 -26.06 13.96
CA GLN A 499 2.91 -25.48 14.08
C GLN A 499 2.79 -24.08 14.68
N GLU A 500 3.28 -23.91 15.90
CA GLU A 500 3.33 -22.60 16.55
C GLU A 500 4.50 -21.77 15.97
N ILE A 501 4.19 -20.61 15.43
CA ILE A 501 5.12 -19.68 14.78
C ILE A 501 4.77 -18.28 15.27
N TYR A 502 5.76 -17.57 15.85
CA TYR A 502 5.57 -16.22 16.41
C TYR A 502 4.38 -16.07 17.40
N GLY A 503 4.04 -17.13 18.13
CA GLY A 503 2.95 -17.14 19.11
C GLY A 503 1.55 -17.32 18.51
N ASP A 504 1.47 -17.77 17.26
CA ASP A 504 0.23 -18.09 16.55
C ASP A 504 0.40 -19.39 15.74
N TYR A 505 -0.65 -19.87 15.05
CA TYR A 505 -0.63 -21.10 14.28
C TYR A 505 -0.78 -20.84 12.78
N PHE A 506 -0.04 -21.61 11.97
CA PHE A 506 -0.02 -21.47 10.53
C PHE A 506 0.06 -22.84 9.86
N THR A 507 -0.43 -22.89 8.61
CA THR A 507 -0.22 -24.03 7.73
C THR A 507 1.27 -24.28 7.48
N GLN A 508 1.59 -25.44 6.91
CA GLN A 508 2.83 -25.64 6.16
C GLN A 508 2.96 -24.62 5.03
N GLU A 509 4.17 -24.48 4.49
CA GLU A 509 4.35 -23.82 3.21
C GLU A 509 3.65 -24.58 2.08
N LEU A 510 2.84 -23.85 1.33
CA LEU A 510 1.97 -24.30 0.26
C LEU A 510 2.50 -23.78 -1.07
N ARG A 511 2.46 -24.61 -2.11
CA ARG A 511 2.79 -24.26 -3.50
C ARG A 511 1.58 -24.53 -4.39
N TYR A 512 1.38 -23.70 -5.40
CA TYR A 512 0.34 -23.88 -6.40
C TYR A 512 0.65 -25.10 -7.29
N ASN A 513 -0.38 -25.89 -7.62
CA ASN A 513 -0.25 -26.98 -8.58
C ASN A 513 -0.55 -26.50 -10.01
N PHE A 514 0.44 -25.96 -10.73
CA PHE A 514 0.22 -25.47 -12.10
C PHE A 514 -0.10 -26.55 -13.13
N SER A 515 0.09 -27.83 -12.80
CA SER A 515 -0.18 -28.97 -13.69
C SER A 515 -1.53 -29.65 -13.40
N ASP A 516 -2.38 -29.05 -12.56
CA ASP A 516 -3.68 -29.61 -12.17
C ASP A 516 -4.82 -29.13 -13.06
N ILE A 517 -5.82 -30.01 -13.26
CA ILE A 517 -7.10 -29.65 -13.87
C ILE A 517 -7.86 -28.62 -13.01
N VAL A 518 -7.64 -28.61 -11.69
CA VAL A 518 -8.19 -27.60 -10.78
C VAL A 518 -7.71 -26.19 -11.15
N THR A 519 -6.44 -26.07 -11.54
CA THR A 519 -5.83 -24.83 -12.02
C THR A 519 -6.34 -24.47 -13.42
N ASP A 520 -6.48 -25.45 -14.31
CA ASP A 520 -7.04 -25.30 -15.67
C ASP A 520 -8.49 -24.77 -15.64
N ASN A 521 -9.30 -25.26 -14.69
CA ASN A 521 -10.72 -24.89 -14.54
C ASN A 521 -10.96 -23.64 -13.69
N GLY A 522 -10.00 -23.23 -12.85
CA GLY A 522 -10.19 -22.19 -11.82
C GLY A 522 -9.50 -20.85 -12.07
N GLY A 523 -8.55 -20.76 -13.02
CA GLY A 523 -7.63 -19.61 -13.09
C GLY A 523 -7.53 -18.90 -14.43
N GLY A 524 -8.35 -19.24 -15.44
CA GLY A 524 -8.42 -18.52 -16.73
C GLY A 524 -7.14 -18.53 -17.61
N LEU A 525 -5.99 -18.97 -17.08
CA LEU A 525 -4.67 -18.90 -17.70
C LEU A 525 -3.85 -20.16 -17.39
N ASN A 526 -3.40 -20.84 -18.44
CA ASN A 526 -2.35 -21.86 -18.32
C ASN A 526 -0.97 -21.20 -18.33
N VAL A 527 -0.35 -21.19 -17.14
CA VAL A 527 1.01 -20.67 -16.92
C VAL A 527 1.98 -21.31 -17.91
N THR A 528 2.84 -20.49 -18.51
CA THR A 528 3.87 -20.93 -19.46
C THR A 528 4.72 -22.07 -18.89
N GLY A 529 4.88 -23.14 -19.66
CA GLY A 529 5.58 -24.36 -19.21
C GLY A 529 4.67 -25.45 -18.63
N TYR A 530 3.37 -25.20 -18.47
CA TYR A 530 2.41 -26.18 -17.94
C TYR A 530 1.21 -26.40 -18.87
N LEU A 531 0.52 -27.54 -18.67
CA LEU A 531 -0.74 -27.89 -19.34
C LEU A 531 -0.70 -27.64 -20.86
N SER A 532 -1.67 -26.89 -21.41
CA SER A 532 -1.74 -26.59 -22.84
C SER A 532 -0.63 -25.65 -23.33
N ASN A 533 0.14 -25.03 -22.43
CA ASN A 533 1.27 -24.15 -22.71
C ASN A 533 2.63 -24.77 -22.31
N ALA A 534 2.72 -26.11 -22.28
CA ALA A 534 3.88 -26.87 -21.78
C ALA A 534 5.19 -26.73 -22.56
N ASN A 535 5.18 -26.13 -23.76
CA ASN A 535 6.35 -26.07 -24.65
C ASN A 535 6.76 -24.63 -24.98
N PRO A 536 7.32 -23.88 -24.00
CA PRO A 536 7.77 -22.51 -24.23
C PRO A 536 8.99 -22.43 -25.16
N PRO A 537 9.21 -21.27 -25.81
CA PRO A 537 10.48 -20.98 -26.47
C PRO A 537 11.67 -21.05 -25.49
N PRO A 538 12.90 -21.29 -25.95
CA PRO A 538 14.07 -21.24 -25.09
C PRO A 538 14.29 -19.83 -24.53
N GLN A 539 14.90 -19.76 -23.34
CA GLN A 539 15.32 -18.51 -22.70
C GLN A 539 16.04 -17.59 -23.69
N LEU A 540 15.67 -16.30 -23.70
CA LEU A 540 16.22 -15.32 -24.63
C LEU A 540 17.40 -14.54 -24.04
N PHE A 541 17.25 -14.05 -22.80
CA PHE A 541 18.25 -13.24 -22.11
C PHE A 541 18.86 -14.04 -20.95
N ASN A 542 20.16 -13.90 -20.71
CA ASN A 542 20.77 -14.45 -19.49
C ASN A 542 20.42 -13.57 -18.30
N SER A 543 20.48 -14.11 -17.08
CA SER A 543 20.20 -13.36 -15.85
C SER A 543 21.01 -12.06 -15.73
N GLU A 544 22.28 -12.07 -16.12
CA GLU A 544 23.20 -10.91 -16.09
C GLU A 544 22.83 -9.80 -17.10
N ASP A 545 22.08 -10.16 -18.14
CA ASP A 545 21.59 -9.28 -19.20
C ASP A 545 20.17 -8.73 -18.91
N ILE A 546 19.62 -9.02 -17.73
CA ILE A 546 18.33 -8.49 -17.25
C ILE A 546 18.57 -7.58 -16.04
N VAL A 547 17.87 -6.44 -15.99
CA VAL A 547 17.80 -5.56 -14.80
C VAL A 547 16.35 -5.12 -14.55
N ILE A 548 15.92 -5.08 -13.29
CA ILE A 548 14.59 -4.60 -12.91
C ILE A 548 14.66 -3.17 -12.35
N ILE A 549 13.72 -2.31 -12.74
CA ILE A 549 13.52 -0.97 -12.17
C ILE A 549 12.34 -1.01 -11.20
N TYR A 550 12.55 -0.45 -10.02
CA TYR A 550 11.54 -0.28 -8.97
C TYR A 550 11.41 1.18 -8.56
N ASP A 551 10.28 1.53 -7.94
CA ASP A 551 10.07 2.77 -7.18
C ASP A 551 9.50 2.52 -5.77
N GLY A 552 9.53 1.27 -5.30
CA GLY A 552 8.94 0.87 -4.03
C GLY A 552 7.48 0.41 -4.14
N SER A 553 6.78 0.69 -5.25
CA SER A 553 5.34 0.37 -5.39
C SER A 553 5.05 -1.09 -5.67
N CYS A 554 6.05 -1.84 -6.14
CA CYS A 554 5.91 -3.27 -6.44
C CYS A 554 5.31 -4.00 -5.23
N GLY A 555 4.13 -4.59 -5.43
CA GLY A 555 3.39 -5.32 -4.41
C GLY A 555 2.53 -6.45 -4.98
N SER A 556 1.95 -7.27 -4.10
CA SER A 556 1.10 -8.40 -4.44
C SER A 556 1.75 -9.30 -5.50
N THR A 557 1.09 -9.57 -6.62
CA THR A 557 1.65 -10.32 -7.76
C THR A 557 3.01 -9.78 -8.25
N CYS A 558 3.25 -8.46 -8.22
CA CYS A 558 4.56 -7.91 -8.55
C CYS A 558 5.63 -8.33 -7.53
N ALA A 559 5.29 -8.40 -6.24
CA ALA A 559 6.21 -8.89 -5.21
C ALA A 559 6.56 -10.37 -5.40
N ILE A 560 5.61 -11.21 -5.83
CA ILE A 560 5.88 -12.61 -6.21
C ILE A 560 6.85 -12.66 -7.40
N PHE A 561 6.54 -11.92 -8.47
CA PHE A 561 7.41 -11.86 -9.64
C PHE A 561 8.82 -11.37 -9.29
N ALA A 562 8.93 -10.29 -8.52
CA ALA A 562 10.20 -9.72 -8.08
C ALA A 562 11.02 -10.70 -7.23
N GLU A 563 10.38 -11.41 -6.30
CA GLU A 563 11.02 -12.47 -5.51
C GLU A 563 11.59 -13.56 -6.42
N LEU A 564 10.79 -14.11 -7.34
CA LEU A 564 11.23 -15.17 -8.26
C LEU A 564 12.40 -14.70 -9.15
N MET A 565 12.29 -13.48 -9.69
CA MET A 565 13.32 -12.88 -10.52
C MET A 565 14.65 -12.72 -9.79
N LYS A 566 14.61 -12.33 -8.52
CA LYS A 566 15.82 -12.18 -7.72
C LYS A 566 16.36 -13.53 -7.24
N SER A 567 15.55 -14.30 -6.53
CA SER A 567 16.01 -15.48 -5.77
C SER A 567 16.31 -16.68 -6.63
N GLN A 568 15.57 -16.84 -7.73
CA GLN A 568 15.76 -17.96 -8.66
C GLN A 568 16.33 -17.49 -10.00
N GLY A 569 15.86 -16.35 -10.50
CA GLY A 569 16.34 -15.75 -11.74
C GLY A 569 17.72 -15.11 -11.62
N GLY A 570 18.18 -14.76 -10.40
CA GLY A 570 19.47 -14.10 -10.19
C GLY A 570 19.55 -12.69 -10.79
N VAL A 571 18.40 -12.02 -10.96
CA VAL A 571 18.30 -10.72 -11.63
C VAL A 571 18.55 -9.58 -10.65
N ARG A 572 19.37 -8.63 -11.09
CA ARG A 572 19.77 -7.45 -10.32
C ARG A 572 18.76 -6.31 -10.49
N SER A 573 18.77 -5.33 -9.58
CA SER A 573 17.76 -4.28 -9.56
C SER A 573 18.26 -2.87 -9.27
N VAL A 574 17.53 -1.88 -9.78
CA VAL A 574 17.67 -0.45 -9.50
C VAL A 574 16.38 0.06 -8.85
N ALA A 575 16.48 0.73 -7.71
CA ALA A 575 15.38 1.49 -7.13
C ALA A 575 15.49 2.98 -7.49
N VAL A 576 14.37 3.65 -7.75
CA VAL A 576 14.33 5.05 -8.18
C VAL A 576 13.49 5.90 -7.23
N GLY A 577 14.02 7.05 -6.83
CA GLY A 577 13.36 7.98 -5.90
C GLY A 577 13.76 7.76 -4.44
N GLY A 578 12.78 7.73 -3.54
CA GLY A 578 12.95 7.64 -2.10
C GLY A 578 13.11 9.01 -1.43
N ARG A 579 13.27 9.00 -0.11
CA ARG A 579 13.53 10.22 0.66
C ARG A 579 14.80 10.92 0.14
N PRO A 580 14.92 12.26 0.27
CA PRO A 580 16.10 13.03 -0.09
C PRO A 580 17.32 12.73 0.80
N GLN A 581 17.80 11.49 0.77
CA GLN A 581 18.94 10.99 1.52
C GLN A 581 19.78 10.01 0.68
N TYR A 582 21.08 9.99 0.96
CA TYR A 582 22.00 8.98 0.45
C TYR A 582 21.73 7.61 1.08
N GLY A 583 22.28 6.55 0.49
CA GLY A 583 22.07 5.17 0.95
C GLY A 583 21.11 4.37 0.08
N PRO A 584 20.87 3.10 0.45
CA PRO A 584 20.03 2.18 -0.32
C PRO A 584 18.55 2.53 -0.23
N MET A 585 17.76 1.89 -1.09
CA MET A 585 16.31 1.90 -1.07
C MET A 585 15.81 0.49 -1.39
N GLN A 586 14.75 0.05 -0.72
CA GLN A 586 14.07 -1.20 -1.03
C GLN A 586 13.22 -1.05 -2.30
N GLY A 587 13.28 -2.05 -3.19
CA GLY A 587 12.53 -2.03 -4.45
C GLY A 587 11.06 -2.45 -4.33
N VAL A 588 10.77 -3.39 -3.42
CA VAL A 588 9.44 -3.99 -3.24
C VAL A 588 8.92 -3.60 -1.87
N ALA A 589 7.93 -2.72 -1.79
CA ALA A 589 7.45 -2.18 -0.52
C ALA A 589 5.96 -1.81 -0.50
N GLY A 590 5.18 -2.26 -1.49
CA GLY A 590 3.73 -2.22 -1.41
C GLY A 590 3.21 -3.17 -0.33
N SER A 591 2.60 -4.28 -0.74
CA SER A 591 2.39 -5.47 0.09
C SER A 591 3.19 -6.61 -0.50
N LYS A 592 3.85 -7.42 0.32
CA LYS A 592 4.51 -8.67 -0.11
C LYS A 592 3.63 -9.89 0.21
N GLY A 593 2.34 -9.68 0.46
CA GLY A 593 1.34 -10.72 0.50
C GLY A 593 1.14 -11.42 -0.85
N ALA A 594 0.70 -12.67 -0.83
CA ALA A 594 0.55 -13.51 -2.02
C ALA A 594 -0.90 -13.71 -2.48
N GLU A 595 -1.90 -13.45 -1.63
CA GLU A 595 -3.32 -13.57 -1.99
C GLU A 595 -4.21 -12.78 -1.03
N VAL A 596 -5.26 -12.16 -1.57
CA VAL A 596 -6.26 -11.38 -0.83
C VAL A 596 -7.59 -12.10 -0.83
N PHE A 597 -8.25 -12.15 0.32
CA PHE A 597 -9.67 -12.49 0.41
C PHE A 597 -10.47 -11.26 0.87
N THR A 598 -11.66 -11.07 0.31
CA THR A 598 -12.63 -10.08 0.79
C THR A 598 -13.62 -10.71 1.77
N TYR A 599 -14.36 -9.87 2.50
CA TYR A 599 -15.42 -10.33 3.40
C TYR A 599 -16.53 -11.04 2.61
N ALA A 600 -16.83 -10.59 1.39
CA ALA A 600 -17.74 -11.27 0.47
C ALA A 600 -17.19 -12.63 0.02
N THR A 601 -15.88 -12.76 -0.24
CA THR A 601 -15.25 -14.05 -0.52
C THR A 601 -15.43 -15.00 0.66
N VAL A 602 -15.22 -14.54 1.90
CA VAL A 602 -15.45 -15.35 3.12
C VAL A 602 -16.92 -15.76 3.24
N ALA A 603 -17.87 -14.85 3.03
CA ALA A 603 -19.29 -15.18 3.05
C ALA A 603 -19.66 -16.22 1.97
N GLN A 604 -19.03 -16.17 0.79
CA GLN A 604 -19.17 -17.19 -0.24
C GLN A 604 -18.66 -18.56 0.23
N GLN A 605 -17.55 -18.61 0.97
CA GLN A 605 -17.04 -19.86 1.57
C GLN A 605 -18.05 -20.46 2.55
N LEU A 606 -18.56 -19.62 3.45
CA LEU A 606 -19.55 -20.03 4.44
C LEU A 606 -20.85 -20.50 3.80
N ALA A 607 -21.24 -19.94 2.65
CA ALA A 607 -22.42 -20.38 1.90
C ALA A 607 -22.31 -21.82 1.36
N PHE A 608 -21.11 -22.37 1.21
CA PHE A 608 -20.90 -23.78 0.80
C PHE A 608 -21.01 -24.77 1.96
N VAL A 609 -20.95 -24.32 3.22
CA VAL A 609 -20.97 -25.19 4.40
C VAL A 609 -22.20 -26.12 4.45
N PRO A 610 -23.45 -25.66 4.19
CA PRO A 610 -24.62 -26.54 4.21
C PRO A 610 -24.52 -27.69 3.19
N SER A 611 -24.02 -27.41 1.97
CA SER A 611 -23.84 -28.42 0.93
C SER A 611 -22.74 -29.42 1.30
N ALA A 612 -21.63 -28.96 1.87
CA ALA A 612 -20.58 -29.85 2.37
C ALA A 612 -21.11 -30.79 3.48
N LEU A 613 -21.88 -30.27 4.43
CA LEU A 613 -22.50 -31.08 5.48
C LEU A 613 -23.48 -32.13 4.93
N GLU A 614 -24.25 -31.80 3.89
CA GLU A 614 -25.13 -32.75 3.20
C GLU A 614 -24.35 -33.88 2.52
N ILE A 615 -23.24 -33.54 1.85
CA ILE A 615 -22.34 -34.54 1.24
C ILE A 615 -21.79 -35.48 2.31
N LEU A 616 -21.20 -34.96 3.40
CA LEU A 616 -20.65 -35.80 4.47
C LEU A 616 -21.71 -36.72 5.08
N LYS A 617 -22.93 -36.21 5.29
CA LYS A 617 -24.07 -37.03 5.75
C LYS A 617 -24.41 -38.15 4.77
N SER A 618 -24.39 -37.88 3.47
CA SER A 618 -24.68 -38.87 2.43
C SER A 618 -23.61 -39.96 2.33
N GLU A 619 -22.36 -39.62 2.62
CA GLU A 619 -21.21 -40.53 2.59
C GLU A 619 -20.95 -41.23 3.94
N GLY A 620 -21.69 -40.88 4.99
CA GLY A 620 -21.50 -41.43 6.34
C GLY A 620 -20.24 -40.93 7.04
N VAL A 621 -19.70 -39.79 6.62
CA VAL A 621 -18.55 -39.12 7.23
C VAL A 621 -19.03 -38.20 8.35
N THR A 622 -18.37 -38.26 9.51
CA THR A 622 -18.71 -37.39 10.65
C THR A 622 -18.16 -35.98 10.39
N PRO A 623 -18.99 -34.92 10.47
CA PRO A 623 -18.50 -33.56 10.27
C PRO A 623 -17.57 -33.12 11.41
N PRO A 624 -16.62 -32.21 11.14
CA PRO A 624 -15.79 -31.61 12.19
C PRO A 624 -16.65 -30.80 13.17
N ALA A 625 -16.13 -30.60 14.38
CA ALA A 625 -16.78 -29.75 15.39
C ALA A 625 -16.71 -28.28 14.97
N LEU A 626 -17.79 -27.53 15.18
CA LEU A 626 -17.80 -26.08 14.98
C LEU A 626 -16.83 -25.41 15.96
N PRO A 627 -16.11 -24.37 15.52
CA PRO A 627 -15.28 -23.56 16.41
C PRO A 627 -16.15 -22.70 17.34
N ALA A 628 -15.50 -22.00 18.27
CA ALA A 628 -16.17 -21.03 19.11
C ALA A 628 -16.70 -19.85 18.27
N SER A 629 -17.82 -19.25 18.67
CA SER A 629 -18.54 -18.26 17.86
C SER A 629 -17.72 -17.02 17.51
N GLU A 630 -16.75 -16.65 18.35
CA GLU A 630 -15.84 -15.52 18.12
C GLU A 630 -14.88 -15.72 16.94
N PHE A 631 -14.77 -16.93 16.40
CA PHE A 631 -13.99 -17.21 15.18
C PHE A 631 -14.86 -17.32 13.92
N ILE A 632 -16.19 -17.38 14.08
CA ILE A 632 -17.11 -17.58 12.96
C ILE A 632 -17.59 -16.21 12.48
N PRO A 633 -17.28 -15.81 11.24
CA PRO A 633 -17.77 -14.55 10.68
C PRO A 633 -19.29 -14.52 10.56
N ASP A 634 -19.89 -13.40 10.95
CA ASP A 634 -21.31 -13.14 10.72
C ASP A 634 -21.52 -12.65 9.28
N THR A 635 -22.40 -13.34 8.54
CA THR A 635 -22.72 -13.01 7.14
C THR A 635 -24.04 -12.23 7.01
N SER A 636 -24.63 -11.79 8.12
CA SER A 636 -25.79 -10.90 8.12
C SER A 636 -25.39 -9.45 7.85
N ASP A 637 -26.39 -8.57 7.72
CA ASP A 637 -26.17 -7.14 7.50
C ASP A 637 -25.30 -6.55 8.63
N PRO A 638 -24.24 -5.80 8.31
CA PRO A 638 -23.34 -5.26 9.31
C PRO A 638 -24.04 -4.19 10.17
N PRO A 639 -23.59 -3.99 11.42
CA PRO A 639 -24.13 -2.91 12.25
C PRO A 639 -23.93 -1.50 11.68
N LEU A 640 -22.83 -1.26 10.95
CA LEU A 640 -22.50 0.01 10.30
C LEU A 640 -22.20 -0.18 8.81
N GLY A 641 -22.61 0.81 8.01
CA GLY A 641 -22.31 0.94 6.59
C GLY A 641 -23.14 0.06 5.66
N ASP A 642 -22.89 0.20 4.36
CA ASP A 642 -23.52 -0.61 3.32
C ASP A 642 -22.86 -2.01 3.23
N PRO A 643 -23.66 -3.11 3.24
CA PRO A 643 -23.13 -4.47 3.20
C PRO A 643 -22.34 -4.79 1.92
N ASN A 644 -22.67 -4.19 0.78
CA ASN A 644 -21.94 -4.46 -0.47
C ASN A 644 -20.57 -3.77 -0.47
N THR A 645 -20.52 -2.54 0.03
CA THR A 645 -19.30 -1.76 0.19
C THR A 645 -18.37 -2.44 1.19
N LEU A 646 -18.89 -2.87 2.34
CA LEU A 646 -18.11 -3.63 3.32
C LEU A 646 -17.70 -5.01 2.79
N GLY A 647 -18.61 -5.73 2.13
CA GLY A 647 -18.34 -7.06 1.59
C GLY A 647 -17.24 -7.05 0.52
N SER A 648 -17.24 -6.07 -0.38
CA SER A 648 -16.26 -5.95 -1.46
C SER A 648 -14.98 -5.22 -1.06
N GLY A 649 -15.07 -4.23 -0.16
CA GLY A 649 -13.95 -3.40 0.27
C GLY A 649 -13.23 -3.91 1.53
N GLY A 650 -13.93 -4.60 2.42
CA GLY A 650 -13.35 -5.27 3.58
C GLY A 650 -12.56 -6.48 3.13
N ARG A 651 -11.25 -6.49 3.38
CA ARG A 651 -10.34 -7.52 2.86
C ARG A 651 -9.07 -7.64 3.68
N PHE A 652 -8.38 -8.76 3.54
CA PHE A 652 -7.18 -9.10 4.29
C PHE A 652 -6.20 -9.92 3.44
N ASN A 653 -4.92 -9.89 3.82
CA ASN A 653 -3.90 -10.77 3.31
C ASN A 653 -4.13 -12.20 3.84
N LEU A 654 -4.61 -13.09 2.97
CA LEU A 654 -4.81 -14.49 3.30
C LEU A 654 -3.48 -15.26 3.27
N ARG A 655 -2.70 -15.11 2.21
CA ARG A 655 -1.45 -15.86 2.02
C ARG A 655 -0.23 -14.98 2.24
N ASN A 656 0.61 -15.34 3.21
CA ASN A 656 1.94 -14.77 3.40
C ASN A 656 2.91 -15.36 2.35
N ASN A 657 3.60 -14.52 1.57
CA ASN A 657 4.64 -14.99 0.64
C ASN A 657 5.93 -15.36 1.41
N MET A 658 6.55 -16.48 1.06
CA MET A 658 7.70 -17.04 1.78
C MET A 658 8.96 -17.08 0.91
N HIS A 659 10.11 -16.81 1.53
CA HIS A 659 11.40 -16.88 0.86
C HIS A 659 11.92 -18.32 0.75
N MET A 660 12.51 -18.68 -0.39
CA MET A 660 13.06 -20.02 -0.59
C MET A 660 14.24 -20.29 0.37
N GLY A 661 14.13 -21.34 1.17
CA GLY A 661 15.18 -21.77 2.09
C GLY A 661 15.29 -20.94 3.37
N ASP A 662 14.31 -20.07 3.67
CA ASP A 662 14.23 -19.39 4.96
C ASP A 662 13.68 -20.32 6.05
N ASN A 663 14.46 -20.52 7.11
CA ASN A 663 14.08 -21.32 8.28
C ASN A 663 13.57 -20.47 9.45
N SER A 664 13.54 -19.14 9.30
CA SER A 664 13.03 -18.22 10.32
C SER A 664 11.50 -18.13 10.33
N PHE A 665 10.84 -18.69 9.30
CA PHE A 665 9.41 -18.57 9.05
C PHE A 665 8.94 -17.11 8.98
N THR A 666 9.79 -16.22 8.47
CA THR A 666 9.46 -14.79 8.35
C THR A 666 8.83 -14.54 6.98
N PRO A 667 7.57 -14.09 6.92
CA PRO A 667 6.98 -13.66 5.66
C PRO A 667 7.82 -12.58 4.99
N LEU A 668 7.84 -12.57 3.66
CA LEU A 668 8.56 -11.55 2.89
C LEU A 668 8.14 -10.12 3.25
N GLN A 669 6.90 -9.92 3.74
CA GLN A 669 6.38 -8.67 4.31
C GLN A 669 7.26 -8.05 5.41
N PHE A 670 8.08 -8.84 6.10
CA PHE A 670 8.95 -8.33 7.18
C PHE A 670 10.44 -8.33 6.81
N ILE A 671 10.77 -8.78 5.59
CA ILE A 671 12.14 -8.85 5.10
C ILE A 671 12.44 -7.56 4.33
N TYR A 672 13.31 -6.73 4.90
CA TYR A 672 13.88 -5.59 4.17
C TYR A 672 14.88 -6.08 3.13
N GLU A 673 14.72 -5.58 1.91
CA GLU A 673 15.60 -5.92 0.81
C GLU A 673 15.93 -4.71 -0.07
N ALA A 674 17.13 -4.16 0.12
CA ALA A 674 17.64 -3.10 -0.74
C ALA A 674 17.81 -3.57 -2.20
N ALA A 675 17.58 -2.66 -3.15
CA ALA A 675 18.03 -2.84 -4.52
C ALA A 675 19.58 -2.79 -4.61
N ASN A 676 20.15 -3.25 -5.71
CA ASN A 676 21.60 -3.20 -5.93
C ASN A 676 22.13 -1.78 -6.14
N CYS A 677 21.26 -0.86 -6.51
CA CYS A 677 21.58 0.52 -6.84
C CYS A 677 20.36 1.41 -6.63
N LYS A 678 20.58 2.63 -6.14
CA LYS A 678 19.57 3.69 -6.10
C LYS A 678 19.91 4.79 -7.11
N LEU A 679 18.89 5.31 -7.78
CA LEU A 679 18.93 6.54 -8.57
C LEU A 679 17.82 7.49 -8.11
N PHE A 680 17.98 8.79 -8.37
CA PHE A 680 16.89 9.76 -8.25
C PHE A 680 16.32 10.10 -9.62
N TYR A 681 15.05 10.50 -9.65
CA TYR A 681 14.46 11.11 -10.84
C TYR A 681 15.16 12.43 -11.15
N THR A 682 15.26 12.77 -12.42
CA THR A 682 15.67 14.06 -12.97
C THR A 682 14.43 14.77 -13.53
N PRO A 683 14.46 16.10 -13.73
CA PRO A 683 13.32 16.82 -14.30
C PRO A 683 12.83 16.27 -15.64
N THR A 684 13.71 15.74 -16.48
CA THR A 684 13.35 15.19 -17.80
C THR A 684 12.59 13.88 -17.71
N ASP A 685 12.83 13.07 -16.67
CA ASP A 685 12.14 11.77 -16.52
C ASP A 685 10.65 11.92 -16.23
N LEU A 686 10.21 13.12 -15.82
CA LEU A 686 8.80 13.44 -15.63
C LEU A 686 8.01 13.48 -16.95
N TYR A 687 8.71 13.57 -18.08
CA TYR A 687 8.12 13.80 -19.40
C TYR A 687 8.57 12.80 -20.46
N ASP A 688 9.74 12.17 -20.28
CA ASP A 688 10.27 11.14 -21.17
C ASP A 688 10.98 10.06 -20.35
N ILE A 689 10.43 8.84 -20.35
CA ILE A 689 10.98 7.71 -19.58
C ILE A 689 12.32 7.20 -20.14
N SER A 690 12.61 7.46 -21.42
CA SER A 690 13.76 6.89 -22.12
C SER A 690 15.09 7.29 -21.46
N GLY A 691 15.16 8.53 -20.97
CA GLY A 691 16.34 9.03 -20.25
C GLY A 691 16.61 8.28 -18.94
N LEU A 692 15.56 7.84 -18.23
CA LEU A 692 15.72 6.98 -17.05
C LEU A 692 16.22 5.59 -17.44
N TRP A 693 15.64 4.98 -18.48
CA TRP A 693 16.06 3.67 -18.98
C TRP A 693 17.53 3.67 -19.46
N GLU A 694 17.97 4.73 -20.12
CA GLU A 694 19.38 4.91 -20.50
C GLU A 694 20.30 4.95 -19.28
N ARG A 695 19.96 5.71 -18.24
CA ARG A 695 20.77 5.75 -17.01
C ARG A 695 20.78 4.42 -16.27
N VAL A 696 19.67 3.68 -16.27
CA VAL A 696 19.59 2.33 -15.72
C VAL A 696 20.50 1.38 -16.51
N ALA A 697 20.48 1.44 -17.84
CA ALA A 697 21.39 0.65 -18.67
C ALA A 697 22.85 0.98 -18.39
N ASP A 698 23.15 2.28 -18.18
CA ASP A 698 24.51 2.75 -17.92
C ASP A 698 25.05 2.26 -16.58
N VAL A 699 24.25 2.25 -15.51
CA VAL A 699 24.68 1.66 -14.24
C VAL A 699 24.81 0.15 -14.35
N ALA A 700 23.83 -0.53 -14.95
CA ALA A 700 23.79 -1.99 -15.00
C ALA A 700 24.93 -2.61 -15.83
N TRP A 701 25.36 -1.93 -16.90
CA TRP A 701 26.29 -2.50 -17.88
C TRP A 701 27.46 -1.59 -18.32
N ASN A 702 27.42 -0.28 -18.07
CA ASN A 702 28.46 0.66 -18.53
C ASN A 702 29.25 1.32 -17.39
N LYS A 703 29.17 0.77 -16.17
CA LYS A 703 29.92 1.23 -14.98
C LYS A 703 29.62 2.67 -14.56
N ALA A 704 28.43 3.20 -14.89
CA ALA A 704 27.97 4.43 -14.26
C ALA A 704 27.76 4.21 -12.76
N LYS A 705 27.75 5.32 -12.01
CA LYS A 705 27.61 5.31 -10.56
C LYS A 705 26.16 5.28 -10.13
N CYS A 706 25.92 4.66 -8.99
CA CYS A 706 24.73 4.76 -8.19
C CYS A 706 24.80 5.96 -7.24
N VAL A 707 23.68 6.29 -6.59
CA VAL A 707 23.66 7.21 -5.45
C VAL A 707 24.65 6.73 -4.39
N GLN A 708 25.40 7.66 -3.80
CA GLN A 708 26.44 7.35 -2.82
C GLN A 708 25.89 6.44 -1.69
N GLY A 709 26.60 5.35 -1.40
CA GLY A 709 26.27 4.41 -0.33
C GLY A 709 25.08 3.48 -0.62
N SER A 710 24.56 3.48 -1.85
CA SER A 710 23.44 2.61 -2.25
C SER A 710 23.85 1.26 -2.85
N SER A 711 25.17 1.03 -2.99
CA SER A 711 25.76 -0.20 -3.50
C SER A 711 26.80 -0.74 -2.53
N VAL A 712 27.10 -2.04 -2.62
CA VAL A 712 28.20 -2.67 -1.89
C VAL A 712 29.57 -2.47 -2.55
N ALA A 713 29.61 -1.98 -3.80
CA ALA A 713 30.85 -1.64 -4.49
C ALA A 713 31.46 -0.36 -3.89
N SER A 714 32.78 -0.36 -3.64
CA SER A 714 33.47 0.76 -2.97
C SER A 714 33.49 2.08 -3.75
N ASP A 715 33.22 2.02 -5.07
CA ASP A 715 33.15 3.18 -5.96
C ASP A 715 31.71 3.54 -6.36
N ASP A 716 30.73 2.99 -5.63
CA ASP A 716 29.29 3.13 -5.86
C ASP A 716 28.83 2.63 -7.24
N THR A 717 29.56 1.69 -7.87
CA THR A 717 29.12 1.06 -9.12
C THR A 717 28.17 -0.10 -8.88
N PHE A 718 27.49 -0.53 -9.93
CA PHE A 718 26.51 -1.61 -9.86
C PHE A 718 27.21 -2.97 -9.61
N PRO A 719 26.80 -3.73 -8.57
CA PRO A 719 27.48 -4.96 -8.17
C PRO A 719 27.16 -6.15 -9.12
N PRO A 720 27.96 -7.24 -9.05
CA PRO A 720 27.87 -8.35 -9.99
C PRO A 720 26.72 -9.33 -9.72
N ALA A 721 26.29 -9.55 -8.47
CA ALA A 721 25.23 -10.51 -8.15
C ALA A 721 23.96 -9.84 -7.58
N ALA A 722 22.81 -10.49 -7.75
CA ALA A 722 21.52 -9.98 -7.27
C ALA A 722 21.46 -9.78 -5.75
N TYR A 723 22.16 -10.63 -4.99
CA TYR A 723 22.22 -10.55 -3.51
C TYR A 723 23.37 -9.69 -2.98
N ASP A 724 24.17 -9.08 -3.86
CA ASP A 724 25.16 -8.09 -3.47
C ASP A 724 24.45 -6.75 -3.21
N THR A 725 23.64 -6.70 -2.16
CA THR A 725 22.85 -5.53 -1.78
C THR A 725 23.30 -5.01 -0.41
N VAL A 726 23.08 -3.72 -0.17
CA VAL A 726 23.40 -3.12 1.12
C VAL A 726 22.52 -3.76 2.20
N ALA A 727 23.14 -4.25 3.26
CA ALA A 727 22.41 -4.86 4.38
C ALA A 727 21.49 -3.85 5.07
N PHE A 728 20.43 -4.36 5.69
CA PHE A 728 19.53 -3.57 6.53
C PHE A 728 20.31 -2.78 7.59
N GLY A 729 19.92 -1.52 7.80
CA GLY A 729 20.64 -0.62 8.71
C GLY A 729 19.85 0.64 9.07
N PRO A 730 20.42 1.53 9.90
CA PRO A 730 19.69 2.64 10.53
C PRO A 730 18.97 3.58 9.55
N GLY A 731 19.53 3.77 8.34
CA GLY A 731 18.92 4.63 7.31
C GLY A 731 17.59 4.11 6.75
N ALA A 732 17.28 2.83 6.92
CA ALA A 732 16.03 2.22 6.47
C ALA A 732 14.85 2.53 7.40
N TYR A 733 15.09 2.84 8.68
CA TYR A 733 14.00 3.13 9.62
C TYR A 733 13.30 4.45 9.29
N SER A 734 12.01 4.50 9.61
CA SER A 734 11.30 5.77 9.68
C SER A 734 11.85 6.63 10.81
N THR A 735 11.87 7.94 10.59
CA THR A 735 12.15 8.98 11.59
C THR A 735 10.89 9.69 12.07
N VAL A 736 9.72 9.35 11.50
CA VAL A 736 8.44 9.99 11.82
C VAL A 736 7.96 9.52 13.19
N LYS A 737 7.63 10.48 14.06
CA LYS A 737 6.99 10.19 15.35
C LYS A 737 5.48 10.26 15.19
N GLN A 738 4.82 9.13 15.29
CA GLN A 738 3.36 9.05 15.29
C GLN A 738 2.80 9.29 16.69
N ILE A 739 1.60 9.87 16.74
CA ILE A 739 0.85 10.08 17.98
C ILE A 739 0.34 8.71 18.45
N ALA A 740 0.34 8.48 19.77
CA ALA A 740 -0.21 7.25 20.34
C ALA A 740 -1.69 7.12 19.98
N GLN A 741 -2.04 5.99 19.39
CA GLN A 741 -3.39 5.63 18.95
C GLN A 741 -3.65 4.15 19.26
N PRO A 742 -4.91 3.70 19.30
CA PRO A 742 -5.24 2.34 19.65
C PRO A 742 -4.43 1.31 18.87
N GLY A 743 -3.82 0.37 19.59
CA GLY A 743 -3.01 -0.72 19.00
C GLY A 743 -1.63 -0.32 18.46
N LEU A 744 -1.33 0.96 18.23
CA LEU A 744 -0.02 1.40 17.72
C LEU A 744 1.06 1.20 18.79
N LEU A 745 2.15 0.55 18.41
CA LEU A 745 3.28 0.26 19.31
C LEU A 745 4.44 1.22 19.04
N GLU A 746 5.31 1.45 20.02
CA GLU A 746 6.52 2.23 19.79
C GLU A 746 7.45 1.52 18.79
N GLN A 747 8.06 2.29 17.89
CA GLN A 747 9.05 1.78 16.96
C GLN A 747 10.28 1.27 17.73
N ARG A 748 10.72 0.06 17.41
CA ARG A 748 11.96 -0.50 17.98
C ARG A 748 13.18 0.24 17.41
N ASN A 749 13.78 1.12 18.21
CA ASN A 749 15.09 1.70 17.90
C ASN A 749 16.20 0.78 18.42
N GLU A 750 16.73 -0.10 17.57
CA GLU A 750 17.85 -0.98 17.92
C GLU A 750 19.19 -0.25 18.15
N THR A 751 19.26 1.05 17.83
CA THR A 751 20.37 1.91 18.27
C THR A 751 20.45 2.03 19.79
N LEU A 752 19.35 1.81 20.53
CA LEU A 752 19.33 1.75 21.99
C LEU A 752 19.55 0.33 22.54
N SER A 753 19.20 -0.73 21.79
CA SER A 753 19.36 -2.11 22.27
C SER A 753 20.83 -2.57 22.23
N ASN A 754 21.63 -2.09 21.28
CA ASN A 754 23.07 -2.39 21.25
C ASN A 754 23.84 -1.73 22.41
N ALA A 755 23.32 -0.65 23.01
CA ALA A 755 23.85 -0.13 24.28
C ALA A 755 23.44 -1.02 25.46
N ALA A 756 22.21 -1.55 25.48
CA ALA A 756 21.74 -2.43 26.55
C ALA A 756 22.40 -3.83 26.51
N VAL A 757 22.67 -4.38 25.32
CA VAL A 757 23.36 -5.67 25.15
C VAL A 757 24.86 -5.55 25.46
N PHE A 758 25.50 -4.40 25.17
CA PHE A 758 26.88 -4.15 25.61
C PHE A 758 27.00 -3.98 27.15
N PHE A 759 25.99 -3.42 27.82
CA PHE A 759 26.02 -3.26 29.29
C PHE A 759 25.64 -4.53 30.06
N LEU A 760 24.82 -5.42 29.49
CA LEU A 760 24.49 -6.72 30.11
C LEU A 760 25.56 -7.79 29.86
N GLY A 761 26.38 -7.64 28.81
CA GLY A 761 27.51 -8.53 28.51
C GLY A 761 28.79 -8.30 29.34
N MET A 762 28.89 -7.21 30.12
CA MET A 762 30.09 -6.88 30.90
C MET A 762 30.00 -7.21 32.40
N ASN A 763 28.88 -7.74 32.91
CA ASN A 763 28.71 -8.13 34.32
C ASN A 763 28.83 -9.65 34.59
N TRP A 764 29.34 -10.43 33.63
CA TRP A 764 29.58 -11.88 33.81
C TRP A 764 31.04 -12.30 33.71
N ALA A 765 31.98 -11.36 33.85
CA ALA A 765 33.41 -11.64 33.84
C ALA A 765 34.19 -10.72 34.80
N ILE A 766 33.84 -10.71 36.10
CA ILE A 766 34.73 -10.47 37.26
C ILE A 766 33.97 -11.02 38.49
N ALA A 767 34.10 -12.31 38.76
CA ALA A 767 33.83 -12.95 40.06
C ALA A 767 34.27 -14.42 40.00
N LYS A 768 35.57 -14.65 39.84
CA LYS A 768 36.28 -15.90 40.17
C LYS A 768 37.79 -15.61 40.21
N GLU A 769 38.20 -15.01 41.33
CA GLU A 769 39.43 -15.37 42.03
C GLU A 769 39.05 -15.82 43.44
#